data_AF-A0A4R1BRI5-F1
#
_entry.id   AF-A0A4R1BRI5-F1
#
_cell.length_a   1.000
_cell.length_b   1.000
_cell.length_c   1.000
_cell.angle_alpha   90.00
_cell.angle_beta   90.00
_cell.angle_gamma   90.00
#
_symmetry.space_group_name_H-M   'P 1'
#
loop_
_entity.id
_entity.type
_entity.pdbx_description
1 polymer ?
#
loop_
_entity_poly.entity_id
_entity_poly.type
_entity_poly.pdbx_seq_one_letter_code
_entity_poly.pdbx_strand_id
1 'polypeptide(L)'
;MGNFFDTSERERGPLFFFYALKYLLFVLLGATLVASLFWLGLYLYLSYAYRDGLAQRYPQLPENFAVFARNGEEVATLRAAEDRVTVGPEGLGEYLPLAVVAIEDHRFYEHPGVDPAGIARAAWTDLRAWEILEGGSTLTEQLVKNTFFPPEERDSVSFWRWLVQATLAVAYERHHTKEEILTAYLNTAYFGRGVYGAERAAERYFGKSAADLTLPEAATLAGVLHSPASYDSPDELEAATARRNEVLERMQEQGMISMQRLLQAESAPLRYAPEERRENPAASYEPYLDRVRREVEQRLGPEALERGGLRIYTTLDTAMQQAAVQETARLESLPDAPSAALVTVEPETGAIRAVAGKSSGFNLALDARRQPGSAFKPFVLAAALQQGISPETLYVSRELRLERESGTYYVENYGGVERGIITVEEAMAESDNTVFVQLALDVGLRRVAEMAEALGVTSPVDPYPSAAIGGLREGVSPLDMASAYATFASGGVYHEPYSVERVERESFGEVSGLYTHRISGERVLSENEAAAATGVLRGVVERGTASRYHDLDYELGRPSAGKTGTSEEYADAWYVGYTPQLSTAVWVGYPEGRRSMEDLPGLGTVGGETVPLDIWAAYMARATFGQPPEPFPAPDMSGFERLTTGHAVDDPPGIPARFAPDPLELRQWIDNLIENLPVEPPAPSG
;
A
#
# COMPACT_ATOMS: atom_id res chain seq x y z
N MET A 1 -107.90 -14.26 13.39
CA MET A 1 -106.60 -13.63 13.08
C MET A 1 -105.53 -14.66 13.40
N GLY A 2 -104.73 -15.02 12.40
CA GLY A 2 -103.87 -16.22 12.41
C GLY A 2 -102.45 -15.99 12.92
N ASN A 3 -101.86 -17.12 13.35
CA ASN A 3 -100.45 -17.53 13.38
C ASN A 3 -99.35 -16.47 13.46
N PHE A 4 -98.62 -16.45 14.59
CA PHE A 4 -97.17 -16.18 14.57
C PHE A 4 -96.43 -16.64 15.85
N PHE A 5 -96.58 -17.91 16.29
CA PHE A 5 -95.59 -18.52 17.20
C PHE A 5 -95.54 -20.04 16.98
N ASP A 6 -94.73 -20.43 16.00
CA ASP A 6 -94.10 -21.75 15.93
C ASP A 6 -92.60 -21.50 15.79
N THR A 7 -91.81 -22.06 16.69
CA THR A 7 -90.52 -22.68 16.36
C THR A 7 -90.03 -23.47 17.57
N SER A 8 -90.02 -24.79 17.38
CA SER A 8 -89.39 -25.80 18.22
C SER A 8 -88.03 -25.39 18.82
N GLU A 9 -87.90 -25.47 20.14
CA GLU A 9 -86.60 -25.67 20.78
C GLU A 9 -86.09 -27.08 20.45
N ARG A 10 -85.27 -27.17 19.40
CA ARG A 10 -84.42 -28.34 19.17
C ARG A 10 -83.30 -28.29 20.21
N GLU A 11 -83.40 -29.12 21.25
CA GLU A 11 -82.25 -29.54 22.06
C GLU A 11 -81.15 -30.06 21.11
N ARG A 12 -80.15 -29.22 20.83
CA ARG A 12 -78.95 -29.64 20.09
C ARG A 12 -78.11 -30.48 21.05
N GLY A 13 -78.35 -31.78 21.05
CA GLY A 13 -77.63 -32.74 21.89
C GLY A 13 -76.11 -32.77 21.67
N PRO A 14 -75.36 -33.44 22.56
CA PRO A 14 -73.88 -33.47 22.61
C PRO A 14 -73.20 -33.90 21.30
N LEU A 15 -73.91 -34.59 20.40
CA LEU A 15 -73.43 -34.99 19.08
C LEU A 15 -73.00 -33.81 18.18
N PHE A 16 -73.70 -32.67 18.20
CA PHE A 16 -73.34 -31.50 17.37
C PHE A 16 -71.98 -30.91 17.78
N PHE A 17 -71.72 -30.86 19.10
CA PHE A 17 -70.44 -30.41 19.65
C PHE A 17 -69.30 -31.37 19.25
N PHE A 18 -69.53 -32.68 19.27
CA PHE A 18 -68.53 -33.67 18.81
C PHE A 18 -68.21 -33.56 17.31
N TYR A 19 -69.20 -33.30 16.44
CA TYR A 19 -68.95 -33.10 15.02
C TYR A 19 -68.26 -31.77 14.74
N ALA A 20 -68.63 -30.69 15.44
CA ALA A 20 -67.93 -29.41 15.36
C ALA A 20 -66.48 -29.50 15.82
N LEU A 21 -66.21 -30.23 16.91
CA LEU A 21 -64.86 -30.49 17.41
C LEU A 21 -64.03 -31.33 16.43
N LYS A 22 -64.60 -32.40 15.86
CA LYS A 22 -63.93 -33.21 14.82
C LYS A 22 -63.64 -32.39 13.56
N TYR A 23 -64.56 -31.55 13.13
CA TYR A 23 -64.39 -30.68 11.97
C TYR A 23 -63.29 -29.63 12.23
N LEU A 24 -63.30 -29.01 13.41
CA LEU A 24 -62.23 -28.10 13.84
C LEU A 24 -60.87 -28.81 13.85
N LEU A 25 -60.80 -30.02 14.40
CA LEU A 25 -59.57 -30.81 14.46
C LEU A 25 -59.05 -31.16 13.06
N PHE A 26 -59.96 -31.50 12.14
CA PHE A 26 -59.62 -31.78 10.74
C PHE A 26 -59.13 -30.53 9.99
N VAL A 27 -59.79 -29.39 10.21
CA VAL A 27 -59.35 -28.08 9.65
C VAL A 27 -57.98 -27.69 10.19
N LEU A 28 -57.74 -27.87 11.50
CA LEU A 28 -56.44 -27.62 12.11
C LEU A 28 -55.37 -28.54 11.53
N LEU A 29 -55.64 -29.83 11.40
CA LEU A 29 -54.70 -30.80 10.81
C LEU A 29 -54.37 -30.45 9.36
N GLY A 30 -55.38 -30.07 8.56
CA GLY A 30 -55.19 -29.60 7.18
C GLY A 30 -54.37 -28.33 7.10
N ALA A 31 -54.62 -27.35 7.97
CA ALA A 31 -53.85 -26.12 8.07
C ALA A 31 -52.38 -26.40 8.48
N THR A 32 -52.15 -27.29 9.46
CA THR A 32 -50.81 -27.70 9.86
C THR A 32 -50.07 -28.41 8.73
N LEU A 33 -50.73 -29.27 7.95
CA LEU A 33 -50.13 -29.93 6.80
C LEU A 33 -49.73 -28.91 5.73
N VAL A 34 -50.62 -27.97 5.39
CA VAL A 34 -50.34 -26.90 4.42
C VAL A 34 -49.17 -26.03 4.90
N ALA A 35 -49.16 -25.62 6.18
CA ALA A 35 -48.05 -24.85 6.75
C ALA A 35 -46.74 -25.63 6.74
N SER A 36 -46.76 -26.94 7.02
CA SER A 36 -45.59 -27.81 7.00
C SER A 36 -45.03 -27.99 5.59
N LEU A 37 -45.90 -28.18 4.59
CA LEU A 37 -45.51 -28.26 3.18
C LEU A 37 -44.97 -26.92 2.67
N PHE A 38 -45.58 -25.81 3.08
CA PHE A 38 -45.08 -24.47 2.77
C PHE A 38 -43.69 -24.26 3.36
N TRP A 39 -43.49 -24.58 4.64
CA TRP A 39 -42.20 -24.44 5.30
C TRP A 39 -41.14 -25.38 4.70
N LEU A 40 -41.50 -26.62 4.34
CA LEU A 40 -40.61 -27.53 3.63
C LEU A 40 -40.23 -26.98 2.24
N GLY A 41 -41.20 -26.45 1.50
CA GLY A 41 -40.97 -25.80 0.21
C GLY A 41 -40.03 -24.60 0.33
N LEU A 42 -40.25 -23.74 1.34
CA LEU A 42 -39.38 -22.62 1.67
C LEU A 42 -37.97 -23.08 2.05
N TYR A 43 -37.85 -24.10 2.90
CA TYR A 43 -36.58 -24.68 3.29
C TYR A 43 -35.80 -25.22 2.08
N LEU A 44 -36.45 -25.98 1.21
CA LEU A 44 -35.81 -26.51 0.00
C LEU A 44 -35.40 -25.40 -0.96
N TYR A 45 -36.27 -24.38 -1.14
CA TYR A 45 -35.96 -23.21 -1.95
C TYR A 45 -34.75 -22.45 -1.42
N LEU A 46 -34.73 -22.11 -0.12
CA LEU A 46 -33.62 -21.38 0.50
C LEU A 46 -32.33 -22.19 0.52
N SER A 47 -32.41 -23.50 0.79
CA SER A 47 -31.25 -24.39 0.74
C SER A 47 -30.65 -24.45 -0.66
N TYR A 48 -31.47 -24.38 -1.70
CA TYR A 48 -31.01 -24.33 -3.09
C TYR A 48 -30.47 -22.94 -3.47
N ALA A 49 -31.21 -21.87 -3.14
CA ALA A 49 -30.86 -20.50 -3.49
C ALA A 49 -29.56 -20.03 -2.82
N TYR A 50 -29.32 -20.47 -1.58
CA TYR A 50 -28.13 -20.10 -0.78
C TYR A 50 -27.13 -21.26 -0.64
N ARG A 51 -27.20 -22.27 -1.51
CA ARG A 51 -26.41 -23.51 -1.39
C ARG A 51 -24.90 -23.25 -1.23
N ASP A 52 -24.37 -22.28 -1.97
CA ASP A 52 -22.93 -22.02 -2.02
C ASP A 52 -22.47 -21.31 -0.72
N GLY A 53 -23.32 -20.46 -0.13
CA GLY A 53 -23.05 -19.82 1.17
C GLY A 53 -23.26 -20.78 2.35
N LEU A 54 -24.25 -21.67 2.27
CA LEU A 54 -24.50 -22.72 3.27
C LEU A 54 -23.44 -23.84 3.25
N ALA A 55 -22.72 -24.00 2.13
CA ALA A 55 -21.64 -24.98 2.02
C ALA A 55 -20.28 -24.44 2.51
N GLN A 56 -20.13 -23.11 2.65
CA GLN A 56 -18.89 -22.50 3.13
C GLN A 56 -18.74 -22.68 4.63
N ARG A 57 -17.62 -23.26 5.06
CA ARG A 57 -17.33 -23.53 6.48
C ARG A 57 -17.49 -22.29 7.35
N TYR A 58 -16.99 -21.15 6.87
CA TYR A 58 -17.11 -19.85 7.52
C TYR A 58 -17.56 -18.80 6.50
N PRO A 59 -18.32 -17.76 6.94
CA PRO A 59 -18.73 -16.69 6.06
C PRO A 59 -17.53 -15.89 5.56
N GLN A 60 -17.65 -15.33 4.34
CA GLN A 60 -16.67 -14.36 3.84
C GLN A 60 -16.92 -13.00 4.49
N LEU A 61 -15.95 -12.57 5.28
CA LEU A 61 -16.04 -11.39 6.12
C LEU A 61 -15.00 -10.36 5.65
N PRO A 62 -15.34 -9.05 5.55
CA PRO A 62 -14.33 -8.01 5.38
C PRO A 62 -13.38 -8.03 6.58
N GLU A 63 -12.09 -8.03 6.32
CA GLU A 63 -11.00 -8.13 7.31
C GLU A 63 -9.88 -7.13 7.00
N ASN A 64 -9.11 -6.69 7.99
CA ASN A 64 -7.99 -5.80 7.74
C ASN A 64 -6.88 -6.47 6.90
N PHE A 65 -6.04 -5.64 6.27
CA PHE A 65 -4.83 -6.09 5.59
C PHE A 65 -3.61 -5.77 6.45
N ALA A 66 -2.70 -6.73 6.58
CA ALA A 66 -1.40 -6.50 7.19
C ALA A 66 -0.33 -6.43 6.10
N VAL A 67 0.48 -5.37 6.12
CA VAL A 67 1.60 -5.17 5.20
C VAL A 67 2.90 -5.37 5.96
N PHE A 68 3.73 -6.28 5.47
CA PHE A 68 5.01 -6.65 6.05
C PHE A 68 6.16 -6.14 5.19
N ALA A 69 7.17 -5.56 5.83
CA ALA A 69 8.44 -5.22 5.20
C ALA A 69 9.29 -6.46 4.93
N ARG A 70 10.40 -6.30 4.22
CA ARG A 70 11.28 -7.42 3.83
C ARG A 70 11.90 -8.18 5.02
N ASN A 71 12.00 -7.52 6.18
CA ASN A 71 12.49 -8.10 7.43
C ASN A 71 11.40 -8.87 8.21
N GLY A 72 10.16 -8.89 7.72
CA GLY A 72 9.00 -9.51 8.38
C GLY A 72 8.27 -8.62 9.40
N GLU A 73 8.70 -7.37 9.58
CA GLU A 73 8.04 -6.39 10.44
C GLU A 73 6.71 -5.93 9.82
N GLU A 74 5.63 -5.90 10.60
CA GLU A 74 4.37 -5.29 10.17
C GLU A 74 4.50 -3.76 10.18
N VAL A 75 4.42 -3.15 9.01
CA VAL A 75 4.60 -1.70 8.82
C VAL A 75 3.28 -0.94 8.70
N ALA A 76 2.21 -1.63 8.33
CA ALA A 76 0.89 -1.04 8.23
C ALA A 76 -0.23 -2.07 8.34
N THR A 77 -1.28 -1.69 9.06
CA THR A 77 -2.59 -2.34 9.00
C THR A 77 -3.53 -1.44 8.20
N LEU A 78 -3.90 -1.85 6.98
CA LEU A 78 -4.88 -1.12 6.17
C LEU A 78 -6.29 -1.58 6.56
N ARG A 79 -7.15 -0.62 6.89
CA ARG A 79 -8.52 -0.91 7.32
C ARG A 79 -9.39 -1.31 6.13
N ALA A 80 -10.10 -2.43 6.27
CA ALA A 80 -11.24 -2.75 5.40
C ALA A 80 -12.47 -1.93 5.82
N ALA A 81 -13.62 -2.20 5.19
CA ALA A 81 -14.89 -1.57 5.54
C ALA A 81 -15.30 -1.80 7.02
N GLU A 82 -14.87 -2.93 7.60
CA GLU A 82 -15.10 -3.31 8.99
C GLU A 82 -13.74 -3.58 9.66
N ASP A 83 -13.48 -3.01 10.85
CA ASP A 83 -12.24 -3.28 11.62
C ASP A 83 -12.37 -4.67 12.24
N ARG A 84 -11.85 -5.69 11.54
CA ARG A 84 -11.96 -7.11 11.89
C ARG A 84 -10.67 -7.87 11.61
N VAL A 85 -10.37 -8.81 12.52
CA VAL A 85 -9.40 -9.89 12.34
C VAL A 85 -10.11 -11.19 12.71
N THR A 86 -10.10 -12.18 11.84
CA THR A 86 -10.73 -13.46 12.14
C THR A 86 -9.74 -14.46 12.74
N VAL A 87 -10.22 -15.23 13.71
CA VAL A 87 -9.46 -16.29 14.38
C VAL A 87 -10.21 -17.62 14.34
N GLY A 88 -9.47 -18.71 14.28
CA GLY A 88 -10.03 -20.05 14.43
C GLY A 88 -10.52 -20.34 15.85
N PRO A 89 -11.11 -21.53 16.10
CA PRO A 89 -11.68 -21.88 17.40
C PRO A 89 -10.70 -21.72 18.58
N GLU A 90 -9.44 -22.11 18.38
CA GLU A 90 -8.39 -22.01 19.41
C GLU A 90 -8.06 -20.55 19.77
N GLY A 91 -8.17 -19.63 18.80
CA GLY A 91 -7.88 -18.21 19.00
C GLY A 91 -8.94 -17.45 19.82
N LEU A 92 -10.11 -18.05 20.06
CA LEU A 92 -11.19 -17.45 20.85
C LEU A 92 -11.00 -17.63 22.36
N GLY A 93 -10.04 -18.44 22.78
CA GLY A 93 -9.76 -18.75 24.17
C GLY A 93 -10.84 -19.61 24.84
N GLU A 94 -10.63 -19.90 26.13
CA GLU A 94 -11.53 -20.79 26.90
C GLU A 94 -12.85 -20.10 27.27
N TYR A 95 -12.79 -18.84 27.70
CA TYR A 95 -13.88 -18.22 28.45
C TYR A 95 -14.90 -17.47 27.60
N LEU A 96 -14.46 -16.82 26.51
CA LEU A 96 -15.34 -15.97 25.71
C LEU A 96 -16.47 -16.75 25.03
N PRO A 97 -16.21 -17.90 24.37
CA PRO A 97 -17.28 -18.72 23.81
C PRO A 97 -18.31 -19.16 24.85
N LEU A 98 -17.84 -19.57 26.04
CA LEU A 98 -18.72 -19.98 27.14
C LEU A 98 -19.56 -18.81 27.67
N ALA A 99 -18.95 -17.65 27.87
CA ALA A 99 -19.62 -16.46 28.37
C ALA A 99 -20.74 -16.00 27.42
N VAL A 100 -20.49 -16.02 26.11
CA VAL A 100 -21.48 -15.67 25.09
C VAL A 100 -22.63 -16.67 25.06
N VAL A 101 -22.34 -17.98 25.07
CA VAL A 101 -23.40 -19.01 25.14
C VAL A 101 -24.23 -18.82 26.41
N ALA A 102 -23.60 -18.53 27.56
CA ALA A 102 -24.32 -18.39 28.82
C ALA A 102 -25.34 -17.25 28.82
N ILE A 103 -25.00 -16.09 28.21
CA ILE A 103 -25.85 -14.90 28.25
C ILE A 103 -26.80 -14.79 27.04
N GLU A 104 -26.34 -15.14 25.83
CA GLU A 104 -27.12 -14.98 24.60
C GLU A 104 -28.01 -16.20 24.30
N ASP A 105 -27.53 -17.42 24.56
CA ASP A 105 -28.21 -18.65 24.13
C ASP A 105 -27.84 -19.87 24.99
N HIS A 106 -28.31 -19.90 26.24
CA HIS A 106 -27.98 -20.97 27.20
C HIS A 106 -28.36 -22.40 26.74
N ARG A 107 -29.21 -22.55 25.71
CA ARG A 107 -29.60 -23.85 25.13
C ARG A 107 -29.02 -24.07 23.74
N PHE A 108 -28.00 -23.29 23.38
CA PHE A 108 -27.36 -23.34 22.07
C PHE A 108 -27.03 -24.77 21.62
N TYR A 109 -26.49 -25.60 22.50
CA TYR A 109 -26.10 -26.97 22.17
C TYR A 109 -27.27 -27.97 22.07
N GLU A 110 -28.50 -27.57 22.45
CA GLU A 110 -29.67 -28.46 22.51
C GLU A 110 -30.61 -28.33 21.30
N HIS A 111 -30.62 -27.19 20.62
CA HIS A 111 -31.60 -26.89 19.57
C HIS A 111 -30.99 -26.88 18.15
N PRO A 112 -31.78 -27.15 17.09
CA PRO A 112 -31.30 -27.18 15.70
C PRO A 112 -31.56 -25.85 14.96
N GLY A 113 -30.90 -24.77 15.38
CA GLY A 113 -30.95 -23.46 14.70
C GLY A 113 -31.94 -22.48 15.30
N VAL A 114 -33.12 -22.95 15.68
CA VAL A 114 -34.13 -22.16 16.39
C VAL A 114 -34.45 -22.83 17.72
N ASP A 115 -34.80 -22.07 18.76
CA ASP A 115 -35.26 -22.60 20.05
C ASP A 115 -36.79 -22.47 20.22
N PRO A 116 -37.59 -23.51 19.88
CA PRO A 116 -39.03 -23.46 20.05
C PRO A 116 -39.48 -23.23 21.51
N ALA A 117 -38.73 -23.75 22.48
CA ALA A 117 -39.02 -23.57 23.89
C ALA A 117 -38.59 -22.18 24.39
N GLY A 118 -37.54 -21.60 23.82
CA GLY A 118 -37.15 -20.20 23.99
C GLY A 118 -38.22 -19.24 23.45
N ILE A 119 -38.67 -19.45 22.23
CA ILE A 119 -39.75 -18.67 21.59
C ILE A 119 -41.05 -18.74 22.42
N ALA A 120 -41.46 -19.92 22.86
CA ALA A 120 -42.66 -20.08 23.68
C ALA A 120 -42.54 -19.36 25.04
N ARG A 121 -41.35 -19.40 25.66
CA ARG A 121 -41.06 -18.75 26.94
C ARG A 121 -41.04 -17.22 26.80
N ALA A 122 -40.40 -16.70 25.75
CA ALA A 122 -40.36 -15.29 25.41
C ALA A 122 -41.79 -14.77 25.17
N ALA A 123 -42.56 -15.43 24.31
CA ALA A 123 -43.95 -15.08 24.03
C ALA A 123 -44.82 -15.04 25.31
N TRP A 124 -44.67 -16.02 26.21
CA TRP A 124 -45.38 -16.03 27.50
C TRP A 124 -44.97 -14.86 28.41
N THR A 125 -43.70 -14.47 28.36
CA THR A 125 -43.13 -13.40 29.18
C THR A 125 -43.58 -12.03 28.66
N ASP A 126 -43.52 -11.81 27.34
CA ASP A 126 -44.01 -10.60 26.66
C ASP A 126 -45.51 -10.39 26.88
N LEU A 127 -46.31 -11.46 26.76
CA LEU A 127 -47.74 -11.44 27.06
C LEU A 127 -48.04 -11.03 28.51
N ARG A 128 -47.14 -11.34 29.45
CA ARG A 128 -47.29 -11.01 30.86
C ARG A 128 -46.77 -9.61 31.19
N ALA A 129 -45.72 -9.17 30.51
CA ALA A 129 -45.07 -7.87 30.71
C ALA A 129 -45.77 -6.72 29.97
N TRP A 130 -46.63 -7.01 28.98
CA TRP A 130 -47.25 -6.00 28.09
C TRP A 130 -46.20 -5.15 27.33
N GLU A 131 -44.98 -5.65 27.24
CA GLU A 131 -43.83 -5.03 26.60
C GLU A 131 -43.11 -6.13 25.82
N ILE A 132 -42.60 -5.81 24.62
CA ILE A 132 -41.84 -6.75 23.80
C ILE A 132 -40.42 -6.77 24.38
N LEU A 133 -40.08 -7.80 25.15
CA LEU A 133 -38.71 -7.99 25.65
C LEU A 133 -37.92 -8.73 24.57
N GLU A 134 -36.97 -8.03 23.93
CA GLU A 134 -36.03 -8.64 23.00
C GLU A 134 -35.20 -9.72 23.74
N GLY A 135 -35.30 -10.99 23.32
CA GLY A 135 -34.56 -12.06 24.00
C GLY A 135 -34.85 -13.49 23.53
N GLY A 136 -35.41 -13.67 22.32
CA GLY A 136 -35.82 -14.99 21.81
C GLY A 136 -35.00 -15.54 20.64
N SER A 137 -34.04 -14.78 20.09
CA SER A 137 -33.25 -15.19 18.93
C SER A 137 -32.01 -15.98 19.33
N THR A 138 -31.75 -17.09 18.63
CA THR A 138 -30.58 -17.95 18.85
C THR A 138 -29.31 -17.33 18.26
N LEU A 139 -28.14 -17.82 18.68
CA LEU A 139 -26.86 -17.40 18.10
C LEU A 139 -26.81 -17.64 16.58
N THR A 140 -27.37 -18.77 16.12
CA THR A 140 -27.43 -19.11 14.70
C THR A 140 -28.33 -18.15 13.93
N GLU A 141 -29.48 -17.77 14.50
CA GLU A 141 -30.36 -16.76 13.90
C GLU A 141 -29.65 -15.40 13.79
N GLN A 142 -28.92 -14.99 14.82
CA GLN A 142 -28.15 -13.74 14.79
C GLN A 142 -27.02 -13.79 13.74
N LEU A 143 -26.28 -14.90 13.65
CA LEU A 143 -25.23 -15.11 12.63
C LEU A 143 -25.82 -15.02 11.22
N VAL A 144 -26.93 -15.72 10.96
CA VAL A 144 -27.60 -15.70 9.65
C VAL A 144 -28.07 -14.30 9.29
N LYS A 145 -28.61 -13.54 10.26
CA LYS A 145 -29.01 -12.14 10.05
C LYS A 145 -27.83 -11.28 9.58
N ASN A 146 -26.67 -11.47 10.19
CA ASN A 146 -25.49 -10.64 9.91
C ASN A 146 -24.71 -11.08 8.65
N THR A 147 -24.97 -12.27 8.11
CA THR A 147 -24.23 -12.84 6.96
C THR A 147 -25.05 -12.87 5.67
N PHE A 148 -26.33 -13.26 5.73
CA PHE A 148 -27.15 -13.46 4.53
C PHE A 148 -28.05 -12.27 4.17
N PHE A 149 -28.22 -11.30 5.07
CA PHE A 149 -29.06 -10.13 4.84
C PHE A 149 -28.22 -8.86 4.67
N PRO A 150 -28.52 -8.02 3.67
CA PRO A 150 -27.86 -6.73 3.50
C PRO A 150 -28.21 -5.80 4.68
N PRO A 151 -27.34 -4.85 5.06
CA PRO A 151 -27.53 -4.00 6.23
C PRO A 151 -28.92 -3.33 6.32
N GLU A 152 -29.42 -2.82 5.19
CA GLU A 152 -30.72 -2.15 5.09
C GLU A 152 -31.92 -3.05 5.48
N GLU A 153 -31.80 -4.35 5.29
CA GLU A 153 -32.85 -5.31 5.60
C GLU A 153 -32.77 -5.86 7.04
N ARG A 154 -31.60 -5.74 7.70
CA ARG A 154 -31.35 -6.31 9.04
C ARG A 154 -32.28 -5.72 10.11
N ASP A 155 -32.63 -4.44 9.97
CA ASP A 155 -33.45 -3.69 10.93
C ASP A 155 -34.95 -3.74 10.61
N SER A 156 -35.33 -4.34 9.48
CA SER A 156 -36.74 -4.45 9.09
C SER A 156 -37.50 -5.41 10.02
N VAL A 157 -38.53 -4.94 10.72
CA VAL A 157 -39.37 -5.80 11.57
C VAL A 157 -40.48 -6.42 10.72
N SER A 158 -40.15 -7.48 9.97
CA SER A 158 -41.08 -8.22 9.12
C SER A 158 -41.19 -9.68 9.54
N PHE A 159 -42.41 -10.18 9.71
CA PHE A 159 -42.69 -11.60 9.96
C PHE A 159 -42.10 -12.50 8.85
N TRP A 160 -42.14 -12.03 7.60
CA TRP A 160 -41.57 -12.77 6.48
C TRP A 160 -40.05 -12.88 6.59
N ARG A 161 -39.35 -11.78 6.93
CA ARG A 161 -37.89 -11.81 7.17
C ARG A 161 -37.55 -12.77 8.29
N TRP A 162 -38.26 -12.69 9.41
CA TRP A 162 -38.05 -13.59 10.54
C TRP A 162 -38.22 -15.06 10.14
N LEU A 163 -39.27 -15.40 9.38
CA LEU A 163 -39.47 -16.77 8.90
C LEU A 163 -38.34 -17.25 7.97
N VAL A 164 -37.85 -16.38 7.07
CA VAL A 164 -36.70 -16.68 6.20
C VAL A 164 -35.43 -16.88 7.02
N GLN A 165 -35.17 -15.99 8.00
CA GLN A 165 -34.02 -16.07 8.92
C GLN A 165 -34.04 -17.39 9.73
N ALA A 166 -35.16 -17.72 10.36
CA ALA A 166 -35.35 -18.95 11.12
C ALA A 166 -35.12 -20.20 10.23
N THR A 167 -35.63 -20.17 8.99
CA THR A 167 -35.47 -21.29 8.05
C THR A 167 -34.02 -21.43 7.57
N LEU A 168 -33.33 -20.30 7.32
CA LEU A 168 -31.90 -20.29 7.00
C LEU A 168 -31.04 -20.75 8.18
N ALA A 169 -31.39 -20.38 9.42
CA ALA A 169 -30.69 -20.85 10.63
C ALA A 169 -30.74 -22.38 10.75
N VAL A 170 -31.93 -22.98 10.54
CA VAL A 170 -32.10 -24.44 10.49
C VAL A 170 -31.29 -25.07 9.35
N ALA A 171 -31.22 -24.40 8.19
CA ALA A 171 -30.42 -24.88 7.06
C ALA A 171 -28.90 -24.78 7.32
N TYR A 172 -28.45 -23.71 7.98
CA TYR A 172 -27.05 -23.48 8.34
C TYR A 172 -26.56 -24.54 9.34
N GLU A 173 -27.30 -24.82 10.42
CA GLU A 173 -26.87 -25.85 11.38
C GLU A 173 -26.84 -27.28 10.85
N ARG A 174 -27.52 -27.55 9.74
CA ARG A 174 -27.41 -28.86 9.09
C ARG A 174 -26.10 -29.06 8.35
N HIS A 175 -25.40 -27.97 8.02
CA HIS A 175 -24.13 -27.99 7.30
C HIS A 175 -22.93 -27.73 8.23
N HIS A 176 -23.15 -27.15 9.41
CA HIS A 176 -22.08 -26.72 10.32
C HIS A 176 -22.24 -27.28 11.72
N THR A 177 -21.11 -27.55 12.37
CA THR A 177 -21.06 -27.92 13.78
C THR A 177 -21.33 -26.71 14.69
N LYS A 178 -21.73 -26.95 15.94
CA LYS A 178 -21.94 -25.89 16.94
C LYS A 178 -20.68 -25.06 17.21
N GLU A 179 -19.51 -25.70 17.16
CA GLU A 179 -18.22 -25.01 17.30
C GLU A 179 -17.95 -24.08 16.10
N GLU A 180 -18.21 -24.52 14.87
CA GLU A 180 -18.09 -23.69 13.68
C GLU A 180 -19.05 -22.51 13.70
N ILE A 181 -20.31 -22.72 14.10
CA ILE A 181 -21.31 -21.65 14.22
C ILE A 181 -20.89 -20.63 15.27
N LEU A 182 -20.44 -21.08 16.45
CA LEU A 182 -20.00 -20.18 17.50
C LEU A 182 -18.75 -19.39 17.09
N THR A 183 -17.82 -20.04 16.40
CA THR A 183 -16.63 -19.41 15.83
C THR A 183 -17.02 -18.36 14.78
N ALA A 184 -17.90 -18.70 13.84
CA ALA A 184 -18.41 -17.77 12.85
C ALA A 184 -19.13 -16.57 13.49
N TYR A 185 -19.96 -16.81 14.49
CA TYR A 185 -20.67 -15.77 15.23
C TYR A 185 -19.71 -14.80 15.91
N LEU A 186 -18.76 -15.31 16.69
CA LEU A 186 -17.81 -14.50 17.45
C LEU A 186 -16.89 -13.68 16.55
N ASN A 187 -16.63 -14.13 15.32
CA ASN A 187 -15.87 -13.38 14.32
C ASN A 187 -16.73 -12.36 13.55
N THR A 188 -18.05 -12.55 13.48
CA THR A 188 -18.99 -11.68 12.76
C THR A 188 -19.55 -10.56 13.63
N ALA A 189 -19.75 -10.83 14.92
CA ALA A 189 -20.48 -9.93 15.82
C ALA A 189 -19.83 -8.56 15.97
N TYR A 190 -20.67 -7.53 16.12
CA TYR A 190 -20.24 -6.16 16.39
C TYR A 190 -20.08 -5.94 17.89
N PHE A 191 -18.88 -5.57 18.33
CA PHE A 191 -18.55 -5.37 19.75
C PHE A 191 -18.53 -3.89 20.17
N GLY A 192 -19.07 -2.98 19.34
CA GLY A 192 -19.02 -1.54 19.62
C GLY A 192 -17.75 -0.90 19.07
N ARG A 193 -17.57 0.41 19.25
CA ARG A 193 -16.33 1.14 18.85
C ARG A 193 -15.88 0.95 17.39
N GLY A 194 -16.78 0.60 16.47
CA GLY A 194 -16.42 0.28 15.09
C GLY A 194 -15.65 -1.04 14.91
N VAL A 195 -15.52 -1.87 15.94
CA VAL A 195 -14.81 -3.16 15.89
C VAL A 195 -15.77 -4.33 15.73
N TYR A 196 -15.40 -5.26 14.85
CA TYR A 196 -16.12 -6.49 14.59
C TYR A 196 -15.22 -7.68 14.87
N GLY A 197 -15.79 -8.73 15.44
CA GLY A 197 -15.06 -9.94 15.78
C GLY A 197 -14.37 -9.88 17.15
N ALA A 198 -14.28 -11.05 17.78
CA ALA A 198 -13.77 -11.22 19.13
C ALA A 198 -12.29 -10.82 19.27
N GLU A 199 -11.45 -11.16 18.30
CA GLU A 199 -10.01 -10.83 18.36
C GLU A 199 -9.80 -9.32 18.40
N ARG A 200 -10.44 -8.61 17.48
CA ARG A 200 -10.30 -7.16 17.42
C ARG A 200 -10.93 -6.46 18.62
N ALA A 201 -12.00 -7.02 19.17
CA ALA A 201 -12.60 -6.55 20.42
C ALA A 201 -11.64 -6.74 21.61
N ALA A 202 -11.00 -7.90 21.74
CA ALA A 202 -10.02 -8.16 22.80
C ALA A 202 -8.84 -7.17 22.74
N GLU A 203 -8.30 -6.91 21.55
CA GLU A 203 -7.24 -5.93 21.36
C GLU A 203 -7.70 -4.51 21.70
N ARG A 204 -8.90 -4.12 21.25
CA ARG A 204 -9.43 -2.77 21.44
C ARG A 204 -9.81 -2.46 22.88
N TYR A 205 -10.40 -3.43 23.58
CA TYR A 205 -10.87 -3.25 24.95
C TYR A 205 -9.80 -3.55 25.99
N PHE A 206 -8.90 -4.50 25.74
CA PHE A 206 -7.95 -5.01 26.75
C PHE A 206 -6.49 -5.04 26.29
N GLY A 207 -6.19 -4.77 25.02
CA GLY A 207 -4.82 -4.79 24.49
C GLY A 207 -4.20 -6.19 24.45
N LYS A 208 -5.03 -7.23 24.28
CA LYS A 208 -4.66 -8.64 24.32
C LYS A 208 -5.32 -9.41 23.18
N SER A 209 -4.77 -10.57 22.82
CA SER A 209 -5.47 -11.53 21.97
C SER A 209 -6.71 -12.09 22.68
N ALA A 210 -7.74 -12.48 21.93
CA ALA A 210 -8.93 -13.12 22.49
C ALA A 210 -8.60 -14.43 23.23
N ALA A 211 -7.56 -15.14 22.76
CA ALA A 211 -7.05 -16.34 23.40
C ALA A 211 -6.54 -16.11 24.84
N ASP A 212 -6.07 -14.89 25.13
CA ASP A 212 -5.46 -14.51 26.40
C ASP A 212 -6.43 -13.80 27.36
N LEU A 213 -7.72 -13.72 27.01
CA LEU A 213 -8.73 -13.09 27.85
C LEU A 213 -8.94 -13.86 29.14
N THR A 214 -8.90 -13.15 30.26
CA THR A 214 -9.30 -13.71 31.55
C THR A 214 -10.82 -13.84 31.63
N LEU A 215 -11.32 -14.71 32.52
CA LEU A 215 -12.75 -14.89 32.77
C LEU A 215 -13.55 -13.57 32.91
N PRO A 216 -13.14 -12.58 33.75
CA PRO A 216 -13.88 -11.31 33.85
C PRO A 216 -13.81 -10.47 32.56
N GLU A 217 -12.71 -10.50 31.81
CA GLU A 217 -12.59 -9.75 30.54
C GLU A 217 -13.47 -10.37 29.45
N ALA A 218 -13.49 -11.71 29.36
CA ALA A 218 -14.37 -12.47 28.47
C ALA A 218 -15.86 -12.23 28.79
N ALA A 219 -16.23 -12.24 30.08
CA ALA A 219 -17.58 -11.92 30.53
C ALA A 219 -17.98 -10.47 30.21
N THR A 220 -17.03 -9.52 30.28
CA THR A 220 -17.27 -8.15 29.84
C THR A 220 -17.57 -8.09 28.34
N LEU A 221 -16.73 -8.70 27.47
CA LEU A 221 -16.99 -8.69 26.02
C LEU A 221 -18.31 -9.37 25.65
N ALA A 222 -18.65 -10.49 26.29
CA ALA A 222 -19.93 -11.15 26.10
C ALA A 222 -21.11 -10.24 26.50
N GLY A 223 -20.97 -9.48 27.58
CA GLY A 223 -21.98 -8.52 28.03
C GLY A 223 -22.18 -7.33 27.07
N VAL A 224 -21.12 -6.93 26.35
CA VAL A 224 -21.15 -5.82 25.38
C VAL A 224 -21.98 -6.15 24.14
N LEU A 225 -22.05 -7.42 23.71
CA LEU A 225 -22.76 -7.84 22.49
C LEU A 225 -24.24 -7.43 22.45
N HIS A 226 -24.92 -7.49 23.59
CA HIS A 226 -26.34 -7.17 23.68
C HIS A 226 -26.64 -5.67 23.48
N SER A 227 -25.73 -4.80 23.91
CA SER A 227 -25.90 -3.34 23.79
C SER A 227 -24.54 -2.64 23.64
N PRO A 228 -23.93 -2.71 22.44
CA PRO A 228 -22.54 -2.30 22.24
C PRO A 228 -22.26 -0.82 22.50
N ALA A 229 -23.28 0.04 22.40
CA ALA A 229 -23.16 1.48 22.62
C ALA A 229 -23.28 1.90 24.11
N SER A 230 -23.68 1.00 25.02
CA SER A 230 -24.04 1.34 26.41
C SER A 230 -22.95 1.09 27.45
N TYR A 231 -21.83 0.51 27.04
CA TYR A 231 -20.76 0.04 27.93
C TYR A 231 -19.37 0.47 27.47
N ASP A 232 -19.33 1.48 26.59
CA ASP A 232 -18.15 1.89 25.83
C ASP A 232 -17.27 2.83 26.66
N SER A 233 -17.81 3.81 27.36
CA SER A 233 -16.98 4.88 27.93
C SER A 233 -16.40 4.55 29.33
N PRO A 234 -15.25 5.17 29.71
CA PRO A 234 -14.78 5.14 31.09
C PRO A 234 -15.81 5.64 32.13
N ASP A 235 -16.77 6.47 31.69
CA ASP A 235 -17.86 7.00 32.51
C ASP A 235 -18.98 5.97 32.75
N GLU A 236 -19.02 4.87 31.97
CA GLU A 236 -20.00 3.78 32.06
C GLU A 236 -19.42 2.51 32.71
N LEU A 237 -18.24 2.60 33.33
CA LEU A 237 -17.53 1.45 33.89
C LEU A 237 -18.36 0.70 34.95
N GLU A 238 -19.22 1.41 35.69
CA GLU A 238 -20.14 0.80 36.66
C GLU A 238 -21.21 -0.06 35.97
N ALA A 239 -21.82 0.46 34.90
CA ALA A 239 -22.81 -0.28 34.10
C ALA A 239 -22.17 -1.50 33.40
N ALA A 240 -20.96 -1.33 32.85
CA ALA A 240 -20.19 -2.42 32.26
C ALA A 240 -19.81 -3.49 33.29
N THR A 241 -19.46 -3.08 34.52
CA THR A 241 -19.15 -3.99 35.63
C THR A 241 -20.39 -4.77 36.07
N ALA A 242 -21.54 -4.10 36.20
CA ALA A 242 -22.80 -4.75 36.52
C ALA A 242 -23.19 -5.78 35.44
N ARG A 243 -23.08 -5.41 34.16
CA ARG A 243 -23.38 -6.30 33.04
C ARG A 243 -22.43 -7.50 32.99
N ARG A 244 -21.13 -7.30 33.20
CA ARG A 244 -20.15 -8.38 33.34
C ARG A 244 -20.54 -9.35 34.47
N ASN A 245 -20.93 -8.83 35.63
CA ASN A 245 -21.31 -9.68 36.76
C ASN A 245 -22.56 -10.52 36.45
N GLU A 246 -23.56 -9.95 35.76
CA GLU A 246 -24.72 -10.71 35.28
C GLU A 246 -24.30 -11.89 34.39
N VAL A 247 -23.36 -11.68 33.47
CA VAL A 247 -22.81 -12.78 32.63
C VAL A 247 -22.14 -13.85 33.49
N LEU A 248 -21.32 -13.46 34.47
CA LEU A 248 -20.65 -14.39 35.37
C LEU A 248 -21.65 -15.20 36.21
N GLU A 249 -22.70 -14.57 36.73
CA GLU A 249 -23.78 -15.23 37.45
C GLU A 249 -24.46 -16.28 36.56
N ARG A 250 -24.81 -15.92 35.31
CA ARG A 250 -25.39 -16.85 34.33
C ARG A 250 -24.47 -18.04 34.03
N MET A 251 -23.17 -17.80 33.87
CA MET A 251 -22.19 -18.88 33.68
C MET A 251 -22.14 -19.81 34.89
N GLN A 252 -22.25 -19.28 36.11
CA GLN A 252 -22.27 -20.08 37.34
C GLN A 252 -23.56 -20.90 37.48
N GLU A 253 -24.73 -20.29 37.23
CA GLU A 253 -26.04 -20.95 37.26
C GLU A 253 -26.10 -22.15 36.32
N GLN A 254 -25.43 -22.04 35.16
CA GLN A 254 -25.34 -23.08 34.15
C GLN A 254 -24.21 -24.09 34.40
N GLY A 255 -23.46 -23.93 35.50
CA GLY A 255 -22.39 -24.85 35.89
C GLY A 255 -21.10 -24.73 35.07
N MET A 256 -20.93 -23.68 34.27
CA MET A 256 -19.72 -23.44 33.47
C MET A 256 -18.55 -22.96 34.33
N ILE A 257 -18.84 -22.30 35.45
CA ILE A 257 -17.83 -21.89 36.44
C ILE A 257 -18.28 -22.28 37.86
N SER A 258 -17.31 -22.47 38.75
CA SER A 258 -17.60 -22.70 40.17
C SER A 258 -17.96 -21.41 40.89
N MET A 259 -18.70 -21.51 41.99
CA MET A 259 -18.97 -20.39 42.90
C MET A 259 -17.68 -19.68 43.35
N GLN A 260 -16.58 -20.42 43.54
CA GLN A 260 -15.30 -19.82 43.88
C GLN A 260 -14.75 -18.93 42.75
N ARG A 261 -14.83 -19.39 41.49
CA ARG A 261 -14.41 -18.60 40.32
C ARG A 261 -15.31 -17.37 40.11
N LEU A 262 -16.61 -17.49 40.34
CA LEU A 262 -17.56 -16.36 40.30
C LEU A 262 -17.10 -15.24 41.24
N LEU A 263 -16.99 -15.53 42.54
CA LEU A 263 -16.61 -14.55 43.55
C LEU A 263 -15.23 -13.93 43.28
N GLN A 264 -14.29 -14.72 42.77
CA GLN A 264 -12.98 -14.22 42.37
C GLN A 264 -13.07 -13.25 41.18
N ALA A 265 -13.82 -13.61 40.13
CA ALA A 265 -13.97 -12.80 38.92
C ALA A 265 -14.74 -11.49 39.19
N GLU A 266 -15.77 -11.51 40.03
CA GLU A 266 -16.52 -10.30 40.43
C GLU A 266 -15.65 -9.31 41.19
N SER A 267 -14.71 -9.80 42.01
CA SER A 267 -13.77 -8.96 42.76
C SER A 267 -12.69 -8.31 41.88
N ALA A 268 -12.50 -8.77 40.65
CA ALA A 268 -11.52 -8.21 39.74
C ALA A 268 -11.99 -6.83 39.21
N PRO A 269 -11.16 -5.78 39.29
CA PRO A 269 -11.53 -4.48 38.74
C PRO A 269 -11.58 -4.53 37.21
N LEU A 270 -12.63 -3.95 36.61
CA LEU A 270 -12.68 -3.76 35.16
C LEU A 270 -11.77 -2.60 34.77
N ARG A 271 -10.86 -2.82 33.82
CA ARG A 271 -9.98 -1.79 33.27
C ARG A 271 -9.88 -1.98 31.76
N TYR A 272 -10.24 -0.94 31.02
CA TYR A 272 -10.00 -0.92 29.58
C TYR A 272 -8.55 -0.53 29.28
N ALA A 273 -8.05 -1.03 28.16
CA ALA A 273 -6.81 -0.56 27.59
C ALA A 273 -6.90 0.96 27.32
N PRO A 274 -5.81 1.72 27.54
CA PRO A 274 -5.78 3.11 27.15
C PRO A 274 -6.09 3.24 25.67
N GLU A 275 -6.83 4.28 25.29
CA GLU A 275 -7.05 4.58 23.89
C GLU A 275 -5.70 4.99 23.28
N GLU A 276 -5.04 4.04 22.61
CA GLU A 276 -3.81 4.34 21.90
C GLU A 276 -4.11 5.38 20.83
N ARG A 277 -3.57 6.59 20.99
CA ARG A 277 -3.19 7.41 19.84
C ARG A 277 -2.05 6.66 19.17
N ARG A 278 -2.34 5.61 18.41
CA ARG A 278 -1.35 5.08 17.47
C ARG A 278 -1.08 6.22 16.51
N GLU A 279 0.06 6.89 16.66
CA GLU A 279 0.66 7.64 15.55
C GLU A 279 0.59 6.70 14.36
N ASN A 280 -0.13 7.05 13.31
CA ASN A 280 -0.40 6.15 12.21
C ASN A 280 0.93 5.86 11.51
N PRO A 281 1.62 4.72 11.76
CA PRO A 281 2.96 4.49 11.22
C PRO A 281 2.90 4.45 9.69
N ALA A 282 1.73 4.05 9.16
CA ALA A 282 1.43 4.06 7.73
C ALA A 282 1.58 5.44 7.08
N ALA A 283 1.44 6.54 7.81
CA ALA A 283 1.64 7.89 7.26
C ALA A 283 3.08 8.08 6.72
N SER A 284 4.07 7.53 7.39
CA SER A 284 5.48 7.55 6.95
C SER A 284 5.76 6.60 5.78
N TYR A 285 4.87 5.65 5.51
CA TYR A 285 4.99 4.67 4.44
C TYR A 285 4.05 4.94 3.26
N GLU A 286 3.23 5.99 3.32
CA GLU A 286 2.06 6.15 2.47
C GLU A 286 2.35 6.19 0.96
N PRO A 287 3.43 6.83 0.44
CA PRO A 287 3.78 6.73 -0.98
C PRO A 287 4.11 5.31 -1.42
N TYR A 288 4.75 4.52 -0.56
CA TYR A 288 5.06 3.12 -0.82
C TYR A 288 3.80 2.23 -0.72
N LEU A 289 2.96 2.45 0.30
CA LEU A 289 1.70 1.73 0.47
C LEU A 289 0.73 1.98 -0.67
N ASP A 290 0.75 3.17 -1.28
CA ASP A 290 0.00 3.45 -2.50
C ASP A 290 0.47 2.56 -3.67
N ARG A 291 1.79 2.41 -3.88
CA ARG A 291 2.32 1.46 -4.89
C ARG A 291 1.86 0.02 -4.61
N VAL A 292 1.94 -0.41 -3.34
CA VAL A 292 1.50 -1.75 -2.91
C VAL A 292 0.02 -1.97 -3.21
N ARG A 293 -0.85 -1.02 -2.88
CA ARG A 293 -2.29 -1.12 -3.17
C ARG A 293 -2.56 -1.28 -4.66
N ARG A 294 -1.93 -0.44 -5.50
CA ARG A 294 -2.07 -0.52 -6.96
C ARG A 294 -1.57 -1.85 -7.52
N GLU A 295 -0.46 -2.38 -7.01
CA GLU A 295 0.07 -3.67 -7.45
C GLU A 295 -0.82 -4.84 -7.02
N VAL A 296 -1.34 -4.83 -5.79
CA VAL A 296 -2.30 -5.85 -5.32
C VAL A 296 -3.58 -5.82 -6.15
N GLU A 297 -4.13 -4.63 -6.42
CA GLU A 297 -5.32 -4.47 -7.25
C GLU A 297 -5.07 -4.96 -8.69
N GLN A 298 -3.93 -4.61 -9.29
CA GLN A 298 -3.55 -5.05 -10.63
C GLN A 298 -3.41 -6.58 -10.73
N ARG A 299 -2.87 -7.23 -9.69
CA ARG A 299 -2.56 -8.67 -9.70
C ARG A 299 -3.74 -9.55 -9.27
N LEU A 300 -4.53 -9.11 -8.29
CA LEU A 300 -5.59 -9.90 -7.65
C LEU A 300 -7.01 -9.38 -7.93
N GLY A 301 -7.14 -8.18 -8.51
CA GLY A 301 -8.40 -7.50 -8.73
C GLY A 301 -8.90 -6.71 -7.52
N PRO A 302 -9.83 -5.76 -7.72
CA PRO A 302 -10.36 -4.90 -6.66
C PRO A 302 -11.10 -5.69 -5.56
N GLU A 303 -11.77 -6.79 -5.93
CA GLU A 303 -12.48 -7.66 -4.97
C GLU A 303 -11.56 -8.22 -3.87
N ALA A 304 -10.27 -8.44 -4.16
CA ALA A 304 -9.32 -8.94 -3.17
C ALA A 304 -9.10 -7.92 -2.04
N LEU A 305 -9.12 -6.62 -2.37
CA LEU A 305 -9.03 -5.49 -1.45
C LEU A 305 -10.38 -5.12 -0.80
N GLU A 306 -11.51 -5.63 -1.31
CA GLU A 306 -12.80 -5.48 -0.63
C GLU A 306 -13.00 -6.58 0.43
N ARG A 307 -12.59 -7.82 0.10
CA ARG A 307 -12.76 -8.98 0.98
C ARG A 307 -11.84 -8.99 2.19
N GLY A 308 -10.74 -8.24 2.19
CA GLY A 308 -9.90 -8.15 3.38
C GLY A 308 -8.92 -9.29 3.59
N GLY A 309 -8.32 -9.35 4.78
CA GLY A 309 -7.64 -10.53 5.31
C GLY A 309 -6.34 -10.90 4.59
N LEU A 310 -5.76 -9.95 3.85
CA LEU A 310 -4.50 -10.19 3.15
C LEU A 310 -3.32 -9.95 4.08
N ARG A 311 -2.34 -10.83 3.97
CA ARG A 311 -0.97 -10.60 4.46
C ARG A 311 -0.11 -10.32 3.24
N ILE A 312 0.35 -9.09 3.11
CA ILE A 312 1.09 -8.59 1.95
C ILE A 312 2.54 -8.44 2.36
N TYR A 313 3.42 -9.30 1.83
CA TYR A 313 4.86 -9.24 2.06
C TYR A 313 5.49 -8.43 0.94
N THR A 314 6.27 -7.42 1.31
CA THR A 314 6.78 -6.41 0.40
C THR A 314 8.29 -6.37 0.38
N THR A 315 8.85 -5.73 -0.65
CA THR A 315 10.28 -5.50 -0.81
C THR A 315 10.82 -4.36 0.06
N LEU A 316 9.96 -3.69 0.82
CA LEU A 316 10.25 -2.48 1.60
C LEU A 316 11.41 -2.72 2.55
N ASP A 317 12.42 -1.85 2.50
CA ASP A 317 13.42 -1.74 3.55
C ASP A 317 13.05 -0.56 4.45
N THR A 318 12.71 -0.83 5.71
CA THR A 318 12.23 0.19 6.65
C THR A 318 13.30 1.24 6.97
N ALA A 319 14.58 0.85 7.04
CA ALA A 319 15.66 1.79 7.31
C ALA A 319 15.92 2.72 6.11
N MET A 320 15.93 2.17 4.90
CA MET A 320 16.01 2.97 3.67
C MET A 320 14.80 3.89 3.55
N GLN A 321 13.59 3.40 3.78
CA GLN A 321 12.39 4.21 3.68
C GLN A 321 12.37 5.37 4.68
N GLN A 322 12.78 5.14 5.93
CA GLN A 322 12.89 6.19 6.94
C GLN A 322 13.92 7.24 6.54
N ALA A 323 15.09 6.82 6.03
CA ALA A 323 16.10 7.75 5.51
C ALA A 323 15.56 8.57 4.34
N ALA A 324 14.85 7.95 3.40
CA ALA A 324 14.25 8.64 2.25
C ALA A 324 13.28 9.73 2.71
N VAL A 325 12.34 9.39 3.60
CA VAL A 325 11.35 10.35 4.14
C VAL A 325 12.03 11.46 4.92
N GLN A 326 13.05 11.14 5.71
CA GLN A 326 13.78 12.14 6.50
C GLN A 326 14.49 13.17 5.62
N GLU A 327 15.20 12.73 4.58
CA GLU A 327 15.94 13.64 3.70
C GLU A 327 15.00 14.48 2.83
N THR A 328 13.89 13.92 2.33
CA THR A 328 12.89 14.72 1.59
C THR A 328 12.16 15.72 2.50
N ALA A 329 11.75 15.30 3.71
CA ALA A 329 11.02 16.16 4.65
C ALA A 329 11.88 17.31 5.19
N ARG A 330 13.21 17.13 5.24
CA ARG A 330 14.13 18.20 5.64
C ARG A 330 14.05 19.41 4.69
N LEU A 331 13.98 19.17 3.39
CA LEU A 331 13.78 20.23 2.40
C LEU A 331 12.42 20.91 2.59
N GLU A 332 11.35 20.12 2.70
CA GLU A 332 9.98 20.61 2.80
C GLU A 332 9.68 21.36 4.10
N SER A 333 10.54 21.23 5.11
CA SER A 333 10.45 22.00 6.36
C SER A 333 10.82 23.48 6.20
N LEU A 334 11.46 23.85 5.09
CA LEU A 334 11.84 25.23 4.78
C LEU A 334 10.64 26.01 4.20
N PRO A 335 10.45 27.28 4.58
CA PRO A 335 9.38 28.11 4.01
C PRO A 335 9.49 28.24 2.49
N ASP A 336 8.36 28.07 1.78
CA ASP A 336 8.24 28.17 0.32
C ASP A 336 9.15 27.22 -0.49
N ALA A 337 9.73 26.20 0.14
CA ALA A 337 10.60 25.25 -0.51
C ALA A 337 9.87 24.37 -1.54
N PRO A 338 10.57 23.94 -2.60
CA PRO A 338 10.06 22.93 -3.52
C PRO A 338 9.88 21.58 -2.80
N SER A 339 9.06 20.71 -3.38
CA SER A 339 8.93 19.32 -2.92
C SER A 339 10.06 18.45 -3.47
N ALA A 340 10.31 17.33 -2.79
CA ALA A 340 11.22 16.30 -3.27
C ALA A 340 10.51 14.95 -3.43
N ALA A 341 10.95 14.16 -4.40
CA ALA A 341 10.57 12.76 -4.53
C ALA A 341 11.81 11.89 -4.71
N LEU A 342 11.81 10.72 -4.09
CA LEU A 342 12.92 9.78 -4.07
C LEU A 342 12.41 8.37 -4.29
N VAL A 343 13.02 7.63 -5.20
CA VAL A 343 12.75 6.19 -5.42
C VAL A 343 14.05 5.44 -5.49
N THR A 344 14.10 4.28 -4.83
CA THR A 344 15.24 3.36 -4.87
C THR A 344 14.80 1.97 -5.35
N VAL A 345 15.51 1.46 -6.35
CA VAL A 345 15.31 0.15 -6.97
C VAL A 345 16.59 -0.68 -6.83
N GLU A 346 16.44 -1.96 -6.51
CA GLU A 346 17.52 -2.95 -6.53
C GLU A 346 17.77 -3.46 -7.97
N PRO A 347 18.98 -3.27 -8.54
CA PRO A 347 19.28 -3.64 -9.92
C PRO A 347 19.10 -5.13 -10.25
N GLU A 348 19.43 -6.03 -9.34
CA GLU A 348 19.42 -7.48 -9.61
C GLU A 348 18.01 -8.06 -9.78
N THR A 349 16.99 -7.40 -9.21
CA THR A 349 15.65 -7.97 -9.11
C THR A 349 14.54 -7.05 -9.58
N GLY A 350 14.75 -5.73 -9.59
CA GLY A 350 13.70 -4.73 -9.74
C GLY A 350 12.95 -4.41 -8.44
N ALA A 351 13.37 -4.95 -7.29
CA ALA A 351 12.71 -4.72 -6.02
C ALA A 351 12.76 -3.22 -5.63
N ILE A 352 11.60 -2.63 -5.38
CA ILE A 352 11.50 -1.25 -4.89
C ILE A 352 11.81 -1.26 -3.39
N ARG A 353 12.91 -0.63 -2.98
CA ARG A 353 13.36 -0.62 -1.57
C ARG A 353 12.81 0.56 -0.77
N ALA A 354 12.62 1.71 -1.42
CA ALA A 354 12.07 2.91 -0.79
C ALA A 354 11.35 3.82 -1.82
N VAL A 355 10.30 4.50 -1.38
CA VAL A 355 9.52 5.50 -2.13
C VAL A 355 9.13 6.65 -1.22
N ALA A 356 9.61 7.86 -1.48
CA ALA A 356 9.28 9.08 -0.74
C ALA A 356 8.84 10.21 -1.70
N GLY A 357 8.04 11.14 -1.18
CA GLY A 357 7.50 12.28 -1.92
C GLY A 357 6.00 12.16 -2.22
N LYS A 358 5.19 12.88 -1.43
CA LYS A 358 3.73 13.00 -1.63
C LYS A 358 3.31 14.44 -1.37
N SER A 359 2.54 15.03 -2.30
CA SER A 359 1.95 16.35 -2.13
C SER A 359 0.42 16.25 -2.22
N SER A 360 -0.30 16.69 -1.18
CA SER A 360 -1.77 16.80 -1.16
C SER A 360 -2.55 15.55 -1.64
N GLY A 361 -2.05 14.34 -1.38
CA GLY A 361 -2.68 13.10 -1.85
C GLY A 361 -2.07 12.51 -3.13
N PHE A 362 -1.28 13.29 -3.87
CA PHE A 362 -0.62 12.89 -5.12
C PHE A 362 0.77 12.30 -4.87
N ASN A 363 1.06 11.15 -5.47
CA ASN A 363 2.31 10.42 -5.28
C ASN A 363 3.36 10.89 -6.29
N LEU A 364 4.21 11.84 -5.89
CA LEU A 364 5.17 12.48 -6.78
C LEU A 364 6.20 11.49 -7.34
N ALA A 365 6.53 10.47 -6.56
CA ALA A 365 7.48 9.43 -6.96
C ALA A 365 6.97 8.51 -8.09
N LEU A 366 5.66 8.30 -8.18
CA LEU A 366 5.04 7.36 -9.13
C LEU A 366 4.33 8.09 -10.28
N ASP A 367 3.64 9.18 -9.97
CA ASP A 367 2.66 9.81 -10.86
C ASP A 367 3.16 11.09 -11.50
N ALA A 368 4.11 11.80 -10.89
CA ALA A 368 4.64 13.02 -11.47
C ALA A 368 5.31 12.69 -12.81
N ARG A 369 4.96 13.45 -13.85
CA ARG A 369 5.61 13.40 -15.15
C ARG A 369 6.32 14.72 -15.34
N ARG A 370 7.66 14.69 -15.23
CA ARG A 370 8.52 15.88 -15.11
C ARG A 370 9.66 15.79 -16.11
N GLN A 371 10.14 16.94 -16.60
CA GLN A 371 11.21 16.94 -17.58
C GLN A 371 12.52 16.53 -16.89
N PRO A 372 13.19 15.45 -17.33
CA PRO A 372 14.43 14.96 -16.71
C PRO A 372 15.64 15.88 -16.99
N GLY A 373 15.52 16.78 -17.98
CA GLY A 373 16.65 17.55 -18.47
C GLY A 373 17.82 16.65 -18.87
N SER A 374 19.05 17.09 -18.55
CA SER A 374 20.27 16.33 -18.87
C SER A 374 20.37 14.92 -18.26
N ALA A 375 19.51 14.55 -17.29
CA ALA A 375 19.43 13.17 -16.81
C ALA A 375 18.90 12.19 -17.89
N PHE A 376 18.43 12.69 -19.04
CA PHE A 376 18.03 11.87 -20.19
C PHE A 376 19.20 11.48 -21.12
N LYS A 377 20.33 12.19 -21.08
CA LYS A 377 21.49 11.92 -21.95
C LYS A 377 21.98 10.47 -21.92
N PRO A 378 21.91 9.73 -20.80
CA PRO A 378 22.34 8.33 -20.78
C PRO A 378 21.53 7.41 -21.70
N PHE A 379 20.28 7.74 -22.02
CA PHE A 379 19.49 7.00 -23.02
C PHE A 379 20.06 7.18 -24.44
N VAL A 380 20.56 8.38 -24.76
CA VAL A 380 21.26 8.66 -26.03
C VAL A 380 22.58 7.88 -26.09
N LEU A 381 23.34 7.89 -24.99
CA LEU A 381 24.59 7.14 -24.88
C LEU A 381 24.34 5.63 -25.05
N ALA A 382 23.33 5.07 -24.38
CA ALA A 382 22.98 3.66 -24.50
C ALA A 382 22.63 3.27 -25.95
N ALA A 383 21.84 4.11 -26.64
CA ALA A 383 21.48 3.90 -28.04
C ALA A 383 22.69 4.02 -28.99
N ALA A 384 23.68 4.87 -28.65
CA ALA A 384 24.93 4.99 -29.39
C ALA A 384 25.82 3.74 -29.20
N LEU A 385 26.00 3.30 -27.95
CA LEU A 385 26.77 2.10 -27.61
C LEU A 385 26.20 0.85 -28.27
N GLN A 386 24.86 0.69 -28.29
CA GLN A 386 24.19 -0.43 -28.96
C GLN A 386 24.46 -0.46 -30.48
N GLN A 387 24.81 0.68 -31.08
CA GLN A 387 25.22 0.77 -32.49
C GLN A 387 26.74 0.61 -32.69
N GLY A 388 27.50 0.32 -31.63
CA GLY A 388 28.96 0.22 -31.68
C GLY A 388 29.68 1.57 -31.71
N ILE A 389 28.99 2.68 -31.44
CA ILE A 389 29.60 4.02 -31.45
C ILE A 389 30.42 4.21 -30.17
N SER A 390 31.69 4.55 -30.33
CA SER A 390 32.61 4.78 -29.22
C SER A 390 32.30 6.09 -28.48
N PRO A 391 32.34 6.12 -27.13
CA PRO A 391 32.35 7.34 -26.34
C PRO A 391 33.51 8.30 -26.64
N GLU A 392 34.55 7.83 -27.32
CA GLU A 392 35.65 8.67 -27.80
C GLU A 392 35.33 9.40 -29.12
N THR A 393 34.12 9.20 -29.67
CA THR A 393 33.65 9.94 -30.86
C THR A 393 33.68 11.44 -30.59
N LEU A 394 34.19 12.21 -31.54
CA LEU A 394 34.42 13.65 -31.40
C LEU A 394 33.28 14.45 -32.03
N TYR A 395 32.86 15.50 -31.32
CA TYR A 395 31.87 16.47 -31.78
C TYR A 395 32.33 17.89 -31.47
N VAL A 396 31.78 18.88 -32.19
CA VAL A 396 32.06 20.29 -31.92
C VAL A 396 31.01 20.83 -30.94
N SER A 397 31.46 21.21 -29.74
CA SER A 397 30.72 21.95 -28.73
C SER A 397 30.69 23.44 -29.05
N ARG A 398 29.56 23.91 -29.56
CA ARG A 398 29.23 25.30 -29.91
C ARG A 398 27.73 25.45 -30.14
N GLU A 399 27.22 26.68 -30.22
CA GLU A 399 25.80 26.91 -30.60
C GLU A 399 25.42 26.08 -31.83
N LEU A 400 24.39 25.24 -31.69
CA LEU A 400 23.89 24.38 -32.75
C LEU A 400 22.58 24.93 -33.28
N ARG A 401 22.52 25.12 -34.60
CA ARG A 401 21.35 25.65 -35.32
C ARG A 401 20.74 24.54 -36.15
N LEU A 402 19.50 24.19 -35.88
CA LEU A 402 18.76 23.16 -36.59
C LEU A 402 17.55 23.78 -37.30
N GLU A 403 17.55 23.73 -38.63
CA GLU A 403 16.41 24.20 -39.42
C GLU A 403 15.25 23.21 -39.35
N ARG A 404 14.04 23.71 -39.07
CA ARG A 404 12.80 22.94 -39.04
C ARG A 404 11.71 23.66 -39.82
N GLU A 405 10.65 22.95 -40.19
CA GLU A 405 9.48 23.55 -40.86
C GLU A 405 8.83 24.65 -40.01
N SER A 406 8.88 24.51 -38.67
CA SER A 406 8.36 25.48 -37.70
C SER A 406 9.31 26.64 -37.37
N GLY A 407 10.47 26.73 -38.03
CA GLY A 407 11.53 27.70 -37.77
C GLY A 407 12.84 27.08 -37.29
N THR A 408 13.82 27.92 -37.01
CA THR A 408 15.14 27.49 -36.52
C THR A 408 15.09 27.16 -35.03
N TYR A 409 15.55 25.98 -34.66
CA TYR A 409 15.76 25.57 -33.27
C TYR A 409 17.22 25.76 -32.89
N TYR A 410 17.45 26.48 -31.81
CA TYR A 410 18.77 26.76 -31.25
C TYR A 410 19.00 25.84 -30.07
N VAL A 411 20.19 25.24 -30.02
CA VAL A 411 20.66 24.48 -28.86
C VAL A 411 21.91 25.16 -28.36
N GLU A 412 21.89 25.50 -27.08
CA GLU A 412 22.98 26.14 -26.38
C GLU A 412 23.39 25.30 -25.17
N ASN A 413 24.67 25.39 -24.83
CA ASN A 413 25.18 24.85 -23.59
C ASN A 413 24.83 25.81 -22.44
N TYR A 414 24.72 25.26 -21.24
CA TYR A 414 24.53 26.05 -20.04
C TYR A 414 25.60 27.16 -19.93
N GLY A 415 25.16 28.39 -19.70
CA GLY A 415 26.04 29.58 -19.65
C GLY A 415 26.64 30.00 -20.99
N GLY A 416 26.20 29.44 -22.12
CA GLY A 416 26.74 29.76 -23.45
C GLY A 416 28.15 29.22 -23.70
N VAL A 417 28.59 28.22 -22.92
CA VAL A 417 29.97 27.70 -22.98
C VAL A 417 30.20 26.92 -24.27
N GLU A 418 31.24 27.29 -25.01
CA GLU A 418 31.73 26.53 -26.17
C GLU A 418 33.05 25.85 -25.80
N ARG A 419 33.11 24.52 -25.93
CA ARG A 419 34.29 23.72 -25.56
C ARG A 419 35.14 23.30 -26.75
N GLY A 420 34.74 23.67 -27.97
CA GLY A 420 35.44 23.24 -29.18
C GLY A 420 35.24 21.74 -29.42
N ILE A 421 36.28 21.04 -29.86
CA ILE A 421 36.18 19.61 -30.18
C ILE A 421 36.40 18.80 -28.90
N ILE A 422 35.39 18.03 -28.51
CA ILE A 422 35.40 17.17 -27.32
C ILE A 422 34.81 15.79 -27.65
N THR A 423 35.16 14.80 -26.84
CA THR A 423 34.60 13.45 -26.91
C THR A 423 33.18 13.38 -26.35
N VAL A 424 32.41 12.35 -26.70
CA VAL A 424 31.11 12.05 -26.07
C VAL A 424 31.28 11.81 -24.55
N GLU A 425 32.38 11.19 -24.13
CA GLU A 425 32.69 10.98 -22.71
C GLU A 425 32.86 12.31 -21.95
N GLU A 426 33.70 13.23 -22.46
CA GLU A 426 33.86 14.58 -21.90
C GLU A 426 32.54 15.36 -21.92
N ALA A 427 31.80 15.26 -23.02
CA ALA A 427 30.49 15.88 -23.15
C ALA A 427 29.48 15.34 -22.11
N MET A 428 29.55 14.06 -21.74
CA MET A 428 28.68 13.51 -20.69
C MET A 428 29.06 14.08 -19.33
N ALA A 429 30.37 14.10 -19.00
CA ALA A 429 30.89 14.61 -17.74
C ALA A 429 30.53 16.09 -17.54
N GLU A 430 30.70 16.91 -18.57
CA GLU A 430 30.38 18.34 -18.58
C GLU A 430 28.91 18.66 -18.86
N SER A 431 28.12 17.62 -19.17
CA SER A 431 26.72 17.75 -19.55
C SER A 431 26.50 18.71 -20.73
N ASP A 432 27.30 18.59 -21.78
CA ASP A 432 27.21 19.40 -23.00
C ASP A 432 25.91 19.07 -23.78
N ASN A 433 25.10 20.08 -24.08
CA ASN A 433 23.82 19.90 -24.77
C ASN A 433 24.04 19.74 -26.28
N THR A 434 24.95 20.54 -26.83
CA THR A 434 25.16 20.64 -28.27
C THR A 434 25.71 19.34 -28.84
N VAL A 435 26.63 18.69 -28.12
CA VAL A 435 27.17 17.37 -28.49
C VAL A 435 26.11 16.28 -28.39
N PHE A 436 25.30 16.25 -27.32
CA PHE A 436 24.27 15.21 -27.17
C PHE A 436 23.14 15.30 -28.18
N VAL A 437 22.78 16.51 -28.63
CA VAL A 437 21.82 16.66 -29.74
C VAL A 437 22.43 16.18 -31.05
N GLN A 438 23.70 16.50 -31.33
CA GLN A 438 24.41 15.98 -32.52
C GLN A 438 24.50 14.45 -32.52
N LEU A 439 24.91 13.86 -31.38
CA LEU A 439 24.96 12.41 -31.20
C LEU A 439 23.58 11.77 -31.42
N ALA A 440 22.51 12.33 -30.84
CA ALA A 440 21.17 11.79 -31.01
C ALA A 440 20.66 11.86 -32.47
N LEU A 441 21.09 12.87 -33.23
CA LEU A 441 20.79 12.98 -34.66
C LEU A 441 21.51 11.89 -35.46
N ASP A 442 22.79 11.64 -35.16
CA ASP A 442 23.59 10.60 -35.82
C ASP A 442 23.10 9.17 -35.46
N VAL A 443 22.73 8.94 -34.20
CA VAL A 443 22.14 7.69 -33.69
C VAL A 443 20.74 7.46 -34.28
N GLY A 444 19.97 8.53 -34.44
CA GLY A 444 18.57 8.51 -34.85
C GLY A 444 17.61 8.65 -33.66
N LEU A 445 16.83 9.73 -33.66
CA LEU A 445 15.94 10.11 -32.55
C LEU A 445 14.89 9.06 -32.19
N ARG A 446 14.41 8.28 -33.17
CA ARG A 446 13.47 7.18 -32.90
C ARG A 446 14.12 6.06 -32.07
N ARG A 447 15.38 5.72 -32.37
CA ARG A 447 16.12 4.70 -31.61
C ARG A 447 16.38 5.15 -30.18
N VAL A 448 16.62 6.44 -29.98
CA VAL A 448 16.74 7.02 -28.63
C VAL A 448 15.44 6.86 -27.85
N ALA A 449 14.30 7.11 -28.48
CA ALA A 449 12.98 6.91 -27.85
C ALA A 449 12.72 5.43 -27.53
N GLU A 450 12.98 4.52 -28.48
CA GLU A 450 12.86 3.06 -28.30
C GLU A 450 13.80 2.55 -27.19
N MET A 451 15.02 3.07 -27.09
CA MET A 451 15.97 2.74 -26.03
C MET A 451 15.49 3.21 -24.66
N ALA A 452 14.89 4.39 -24.56
CA ALA A 452 14.31 4.88 -23.31
C ALA A 452 13.17 3.97 -22.83
N GLU A 453 12.27 3.57 -23.73
CA GLU A 453 11.20 2.62 -23.45
C GLU A 453 11.75 1.25 -23.02
N ALA A 454 12.73 0.70 -23.75
CA ALA A 454 13.35 -0.58 -23.43
C ALA A 454 14.05 -0.59 -22.07
N LEU A 455 14.62 0.54 -21.65
CA LEU A 455 15.22 0.70 -20.33
C LEU A 455 14.19 0.93 -19.21
N GLY A 456 12.90 1.08 -19.51
CA GLY A 456 11.83 1.14 -18.50
C GLY A 456 11.15 2.51 -18.34
N VAL A 457 11.35 3.45 -19.27
CA VAL A 457 10.54 4.68 -19.31
C VAL A 457 9.14 4.34 -19.80
N THR A 458 8.13 4.51 -18.93
CA THR A 458 6.75 4.15 -19.24
C THR A 458 5.96 5.23 -19.99
N SER A 459 6.44 6.47 -19.98
CA SER A 459 5.81 7.59 -20.69
C SER A 459 6.27 7.69 -22.15
N PRO A 460 5.40 8.15 -23.07
CA PRO A 460 5.79 8.35 -24.47
C PRO A 460 6.95 9.34 -24.63
N VAL A 461 7.98 8.93 -25.38
CA VAL A 461 9.10 9.80 -25.79
C VAL A 461 8.94 10.19 -27.25
N ASP A 462 8.59 11.45 -27.51
CA ASP A 462 8.50 11.98 -28.86
C ASP A 462 9.91 12.15 -29.48
N PRO A 463 10.18 11.64 -30.70
CA PRO A 463 11.52 11.60 -31.29
C PRO A 463 11.94 12.95 -31.89
N TYR A 464 12.05 13.98 -31.03
CA TYR A 464 12.52 15.31 -31.38
C TYR A 464 13.95 15.56 -30.86
N PRO A 465 14.73 16.45 -31.49
CA PRO A 465 16.08 16.76 -31.02
C PRO A 465 16.14 17.26 -29.57
N SER A 466 15.07 17.92 -29.08
CA SER A 466 14.97 18.37 -27.68
C SER A 466 14.93 17.20 -26.68
N ALA A 467 14.43 16.02 -27.10
CA ALA A 467 14.38 14.85 -26.24
C ALA A 467 15.77 14.39 -25.82
N ALA A 468 16.80 14.55 -26.67
CA ALA A 468 18.19 14.20 -26.37
C ALA A 468 18.76 14.88 -25.12
N ILE A 469 18.17 16.00 -24.72
CA ILE A 469 18.54 16.80 -23.54
C ILE A 469 17.40 16.88 -22.51
N GLY A 470 16.42 15.97 -22.60
CA GLY A 470 15.30 15.84 -21.65
C GLY A 470 14.14 16.81 -21.83
N GLY A 471 14.08 17.54 -22.95
CA GLY A 471 12.95 18.37 -23.35
C GLY A 471 11.78 17.52 -23.85
N LEU A 472 11.18 16.75 -22.94
CA LEU A 472 10.06 15.84 -23.18
C LEU A 472 8.72 16.57 -23.02
N ARG A 473 7.72 16.14 -23.81
CA ARG A 473 6.35 16.70 -23.74
C ARG A 473 5.61 16.27 -22.48
N GLU A 474 5.68 14.99 -22.15
CA GLU A 474 5.03 14.43 -20.95
C GLU A 474 5.99 14.43 -19.75
N GLY A 475 7.26 14.06 -19.98
CA GLY A 475 8.23 13.88 -18.91
C GLY A 475 8.21 12.46 -18.35
N VAL A 476 8.99 12.21 -17.30
CA VAL A 476 9.19 10.89 -16.68
C VAL A 476 8.91 10.97 -15.18
N SER A 477 8.66 9.83 -14.54
CA SER A 477 8.61 9.74 -13.08
C SER A 477 9.97 9.42 -12.45
N PRO A 478 10.15 9.72 -11.17
CA PRO A 478 11.27 9.20 -10.38
C PRO A 478 11.38 7.67 -10.43
N LEU A 479 10.27 6.93 -10.43
CA LEU A 479 10.29 5.48 -10.58
C LEU A 479 10.85 5.04 -11.95
N ASP A 480 10.40 5.67 -13.06
CA ASP A 480 10.92 5.37 -14.40
C ASP A 480 12.45 5.56 -14.44
N MET A 481 12.94 6.67 -13.88
CA MET A 481 14.36 7.01 -13.89
C MET A 481 15.19 6.09 -13.00
N ALA A 482 14.72 5.76 -11.79
CA ALA A 482 15.41 4.83 -10.90
C ALA A 482 15.49 3.43 -11.53
N SER A 483 14.40 2.97 -12.12
CA SER A 483 14.32 1.69 -12.84
C SER A 483 15.24 1.65 -14.06
N ALA A 484 15.23 2.70 -14.87
CA ALA A 484 16.11 2.80 -16.04
C ALA A 484 17.59 2.77 -15.68
N TYR A 485 17.99 3.50 -14.65
CA TYR A 485 19.39 3.52 -14.24
C TYR A 485 19.81 2.20 -13.57
N ALA A 486 18.86 1.48 -12.97
CA ALA A 486 19.09 0.14 -12.44
C ALA A 486 19.51 -0.84 -13.56
N THR A 487 19.04 -0.65 -14.79
CA THR A 487 19.46 -1.48 -15.93
C THR A 487 20.94 -1.33 -16.29
N PHE A 488 21.54 -0.15 -16.09
CA PHE A 488 23.00 0.00 -16.25
C PHE A 488 23.74 -0.75 -15.14
N ALA A 489 23.27 -0.62 -13.89
CA ALA A 489 23.86 -1.28 -12.73
C ALA A 489 23.74 -2.81 -12.77
N SER A 490 22.68 -3.36 -13.38
CA SER A 490 22.44 -4.80 -13.52
C SER A 490 23.22 -5.47 -14.67
N GLY A 491 24.12 -4.75 -15.33
CA GLY A 491 24.85 -5.27 -16.49
C GLY A 491 23.97 -5.37 -17.75
N GLY A 492 22.98 -4.49 -17.88
CA GLY A 492 22.15 -4.34 -19.08
C GLY A 492 20.84 -5.12 -19.07
N VAL A 493 20.43 -5.67 -17.92
CA VAL A 493 19.17 -6.41 -17.78
C VAL A 493 18.11 -5.54 -17.10
N TYR A 494 17.06 -5.20 -17.82
CA TYR A 494 15.92 -4.49 -17.27
C TYR A 494 15.06 -5.45 -16.44
N HIS A 495 14.72 -5.03 -15.22
CA HIS A 495 13.79 -5.72 -14.34
C HIS A 495 12.60 -4.82 -14.06
N GLU A 496 11.37 -5.32 -14.30
CA GLU A 496 10.16 -4.56 -14.02
C GLU A 496 10.06 -4.25 -12.52
N PRO A 497 9.89 -2.97 -12.12
CA PRO A 497 9.96 -2.61 -10.71
C PRO A 497 8.71 -3.07 -9.94
N TYR A 498 8.94 -3.80 -8.84
CA TYR A 498 7.87 -4.41 -8.04
C TYR A 498 8.02 -4.09 -6.54
N SER A 499 6.89 -4.03 -5.84
CA SER A 499 6.82 -3.78 -4.39
C SER A 499 6.28 -4.98 -3.61
N VAL A 500 5.55 -5.90 -4.25
CA VAL A 500 4.91 -7.04 -3.59
C VAL A 500 5.64 -8.33 -3.91
N GLU A 501 6.25 -8.95 -2.90
CA GLU A 501 6.91 -10.25 -3.03
C GLU A 501 5.89 -11.39 -3.02
N ARG A 502 4.88 -11.28 -2.14
CA ARG A 502 3.91 -12.35 -1.92
C ARG A 502 2.65 -11.82 -1.27
N VAL A 503 1.51 -12.41 -1.63
CA VAL A 503 0.24 -12.16 -0.96
C VAL A 503 -0.33 -13.48 -0.48
N GLU A 504 -0.67 -13.52 0.81
CA GLU A 504 -1.50 -14.57 1.39
C GLU A 504 -2.84 -13.98 1.80
N ARG A 505 -3.81 -14.86 2.01
CA ARG A 505 -5.03 -14.58 2.76
C ARG A 505 -5.05 -15.48 3.98
N GLU A 506 -5.13 -14.87 5.15
CA GLU A 506 -5.38 -15.55 6.41
C GLU A 506 -6.81 -15.24 6.83
N SER A 507 -7.62 -16.28 7.05
CA SER A 507 -8.99 -16.14 7.52
C SER A 507 -9.35 -17.35 8.35
N PHE A 508 -9.90 -17.14 9.55
CA PHE A 508 -10.25 -18.18 10.52
C PHE A 508 -9.06 -19.10 10.88
N GLY A 509 -7.83 -18.57 10.86
CA GLY A 509 -6.61 -19.33 11.09
C GLY A 509 -6.16 -20.23 9.93
N GLU A 510 -6.86 -20.18 8.79
CA GLU A 510 -6.45 -20.85 7.55
C GLU A 510 -5.70 -19.88 6.64
N VAL A 511 -4.51 -20.27 6.18
CA VAL A 511 -3.66 -19.45 5.29
C VAL A 511 -3.68 -20.01 3.87
N SER A 512 -3.95 -19.14 2.90
CA SER A 512 -3.95 -19.46 1.47
C SER A 512 -3.03 -18.52 0.69
N GLY A 513 -2.14 -19.08 -0.13
CA GLY A 513 -1.26 -18.28 -1.00
C GLY A 513 -2.01 -17.80 -2.24
N LEU A 514 -2.05 -16.48 -2.45
CA LEU A 514 -2.74 -15.86 -3.60
C LEU A 514 -1.78 -15.45 -4.72
N TYR A 515 -0.61 -14.94 -4.34
CA TYR A 515 0.39 -14.44 -5.29
C TYR A 515 1.81 -14.64 -4.75
N THR A 516 2.76 -14.91 -5.64
CA THR A 516 4.19 -14.89 -5.36
C THR A 516 4.89 -14.34 -6.58
N HIS A 517 5.65 -13.26 -6.39
CA HIS A 517 6.42 -12.63 -7.46
C HIS A 517 7.51 -13.57 -7.96
N ARG A 518 7.75 -13.54 -9.27
CA ARG A 518 8.83 -14.28 -9.92
C ARG A 518 9.74 -13.28 -10.59
N ILE A 519 10.98 -13.24 -10.14
CA ILE A 519 11.99 -12.37 -10.71
C ILE A 519 12.23 -12.80 -12.16
N SER A 520 12.10 -11.84 -13.06
CA SER A 520 12.40 -11.97 -14.48
C SER A 520 13.00 -10.67 -14.98
N GLY A 521 13.76 -10.73 -16.07
CA GLY A 521 14.32 -9.54 -16.69
C GLY A 521 14.52 -9.71 -18.18
N GLU A 522 14.66 -8.59 -18.87
CA GLU A 522 14.90 -8.50 -20.31
C GLU A 522 16.28 -7.89 -20.56
N ARG A 523 17.11 -8.56 -21.36
CA ARG A 523 18.43 -8.01 -21.70
C ARG A 523 18.28 -6.93 -22.77
N VAL A 524 18.53 -5.69 -22.38
CA VAL A 524 18.45 -4.49 -23.25
C VAL A 524 19.83 -4.14 -23.80
N LEU A 525 20.85 -4.24 -22.94
CA LEU A 525 22.26 -4.04 -23.27
C LEU A 525 23.04 -5.32 -22.97
N SER A 526 24.09 -5.57 -23.73
CA SER A 526 25.14 -6.50 -23.33
C SER A 526 25.84 -6.00 -22.07
N GLU A 527 26.47 -6.92 -21.34
CA GLU A 527 27.25 -6.58 -20.15
C GLU A 527 28.36 -5.57 -20.46
N ASN A 528 28.96 -5.66 -21.66
CA ASN A 528 30.01 -4.75 -22.09
C ASN A 528 29.49 -3.34 -22.41
N GLU A 529 28.34 -3.24 -23.09
CA GLU A 529 27.69 -1.95 -23.36
C GLU A 529 27.25 -1.26 -22.06
N ALA A 530 26.71 -2.02 -21.10
CA ALA A 530 26.36 -1.49 -19.79
C ALA A 530 27.60 -1.03 -19.02
N ALA A 531 28.68 -1.82 -19.01
CA ALA A 531 29.95 -1.43 -18.39
C ALA A 531 30.56 -0.17 -19.05
N ALA A 532 30.45 -0.02 -20.37
CA ALA A 532 30.92 1.17 -21.08
C ALA A 532 30.08 2.40 -20.72
N ALA A 533 28.76 2.26 -20.66
CA ALA A 533 27.86 3.32 -20.20
C ALA A 533 28.19 3.74 -18.76
N THR A 534 28.40 2.77 -17.86
CA THR A 534 28.81 3.03 -16.47
C THR A 534 30.17 3.72 -16.40
N GLY A 535 31.16 3.31 -17.19
CA GLY A 535 32.47 3.98 -17.25
C GLY A 535 32.35 5.46 -17.62
N VAL A 536 31.53 5.78 -18.63
CA VAL A 536 31.26 7.18 -19.04
C VAL A 536 30.51 7.95 -17.93
N LEU A 537 29.54 7.32 -17.28
CA LEU A 537 28.77 7.93 -16.18
C LEU A 537 29.58 8.15 -14.91
N ARG A 538 30.60 7.33 -14.65
CA ARG A 538 31.58 7.61 -13.58
C ARG A 538 32.33 8.92 -13.83
N GLY A 539 32.59 9.27 -15.08
CA GLY A 539 33.19 10.57 -15.43
C GLY A 539 32.40 11.77 -14.90
N VAL A 540 31.08 11.66 -14.78
CA VAL A 540 30.22 12.70 -14.19
C VAL A 540 30.50 12.88 -12.69
N VAL A 541 30.75 11.78 -11.98
CA VAL A 541 31.01 11.73 -10.53
C VAL A 541 32.44 12.08 -10.19
N GLU A 542 33.41 11.65 -11.01
CA GLU A 542 34.84 11.80 -10.71
C GLU A 542 35.39 13.17 -11.09
N ARG A 543 34.86 13.76 -12.17
CA ARG A 543 35.45 14.95 -12.80
C ARG A 543 34.43 15.88 -13.48
N GLY A 544 33.14 15.59 -13.36
CA GLY A 544 32.08 16.27 -14.10
C GLY A 544 31.13 17.06 -13.21
N THR A 545 29.88 17.18 -13.65
CA THR A 545 28.88 18.02 -12.95
C THR A 545 28.61 17.59 -11.51
N ALA A 546 28.70 16.30 -11.18
CA ALA A 546 28.45 15.80 -9.82
C ALA A 546 29.67 15.91 -8.89
N SER A 547 30.87 16.19 -9.42
CA SER A 547 32.10 16.36 -8.62
C SER A 547 32.33 17.79 -8.14
N ARG A 548 31.42 18.73 -8.46
CA ARG A 548 31.59 20.17 -8.15
C ARG A 548 31.54 20.47 -6.66
N TYR A 549 30.68 19.74 -5.93
CA TYR A 549 30.40 19.95 -4.51
C TYR A 549 30.55 18.69 -3.66
N HIS A 550 30.68 17.52 -4.29
CA HIS A 550 30.75 16.22 -3.64
C HIS A 550 31.96 15.41 -4.10
N ASP A 551 32.44 14.56 -3.19
CA ASP A 551 33.26 13.40 -3.53
C ASP A 551 32.45 12.14 -3.17
N LEU A 552 31.55 11.74 -4.08
CA LEU A 552 30.56 10.69 -3.77
C LEU A 552 31.21 9.34 -3.45
N ASP A 553 32.30 8.99 -4.12
CA ASP A 553 32.98 7.72 -3.86
C ASP A 553 33.57 7.70 -2.44
N TYR A 554 34.11 8.84 -1.97
CA TYR A 554 34.56 9.01 -0.59
C TYR A 554 33.39 9.04 0.41
N GLU A 555 32.35 9.82 0.14
CA GLU A 555 31.18 9.99 1.02
C GLU A 555 30.41 8.69 1.23
N LEU A 556 30.31 7.85 0.19
CA LEU A 556 29.65 6.54 0.24
C LEU A 556 30.61 5.41 0.66
N GLY A 557 31.92 5.64 0.59
CA GLY A 557 32.95 4.61 0.80
C GLY A 557 32.94 3.50 -0.26
N ARG A 558 32.40 3.77 -1.45
CA ARG A 558 32.24 2.82 -2.56
C ARG A 558 32.09 3.56 -3.88
N PRO A 559 32.41 2.92 -5.01
CA PRO A 559 32.18 3.54 -6.30
C PRO A 559 30.71 3.78 -6.62
N SER A 560 30.43 4.91 -7.26
CA SER A 560 29.12 5.30 -7.75
C SER A 560 29.18 5.86 -9.18
N ALA A 561 28.04 5.87 -9.86
CA ALA A 561 27.87 6.45 -11.19
C ALA A 561 26.52 7.16 -11.25
N GLY A 562 26.37 8.20 -12.07
CA GLY A 562 25.11 8.92 -12.12
C GLY A 562 25.11 10.10 -13.07
N LYS A 563 23.99 10.83 -13.09
CA LYS A 563 23.82 12.01 -13.93
C LYS A 563 22.95 13.07 -13.26
N THR A 564 23.45 14.30 -13.30
CA THR A 564 22.67 15.50 -12.97
C THR A 564 21.74 15.87 -14.13
N GLY A 565 20.54 16.34 -13.79
CA GLY A 565 19.54 16.86 -14.71
C GLY A 565 18.95 18.18 -14.22
N THR A 566 18.76 19.12 -15.12
CA THR A 566 18.10 20.40 -14.83
C THR A 566 17.32 20.79 -16.08
N SER A 567 16.02 21.05 -15.91
CA SER A 567 15.18 21.56 -16.99
C SER A 567 15.34 23.07 -17.15
N GLU A 568 14.80 23.62 -18.24
CA GLU A 568 14.83 25.08 -18.47
C GLU A 568 14.20 25.85 -17.30
N GLU A 569 14.71 27.05 -17.02
CA GLU A 569 14.30 27.90 -15.88
C GLU A 569 14.44 27.22 -14.50
N TYR A 570 15.24 26.14 -14.38
CA TYR A 570 15.39 25.40 -13.12
C TYR A 570 14.05 24.93 -12.54
N ALA A 571 13.10 24.60 -13.41
CA ALA A 571 11.76 24.19 -12.95
C ALA A 571 11.74 22.77 -12.37
N ASP A 572 12.63 21.91 -12.86
CA ASP A 572 12.85 20.54 -12.39
C ASP A 572 14.34 20.28 -12.25
N ALA A 573 14.74 19.80 -11.08
CA ALA A 573 16.11 19.41 -10.78
C ALA A 573 16.16 17.92 -10.42
N TRP A 574 17.16 17.22 -10.97
CA TRP A 574 17.29 15.79 -10.84
C TRP A 574 18.72 15.40 -10.52
N TYR A 575 18.86 14.38 -9.68
CA TYR A 575 20.03 13.53 -9.69
C TYR A 575 19.58 12.08 -9.71
N VAL A 576 20.12 11.32 -10.66
CA VAL A 576 19.86 9.88 -10.77
C VAL A 576 21.20 9.18 -10.77
N GLY A 577 21.41 8.34 -9.77
CA GLY A 577 22.68 7.69 -9.53
C GLY A 577 22.52 6.30 -8.97
N TYR A 578 23.56 5.49 -9.14
CA TYR A 578 23.56 4.09 -8.74
C TYR A 578 24.93 3.63 -8.26
N THR A 579 24.86 2.53 -7.52
CA THR A 579 25.94 1.61 -7.15
C THR A 579 25.61 0.26 -7.80
N PRO A 580 26.48 -0.76 -7.77
CA PRO A 580 26.10 -2.09 -8.25
C PRO A 580 24.84 -2.65 -7.57
N GLN A 581 24.58 -2.27 -6.32
CA GLN A 581 23.49 -2.84 -5.51
C GLN A 581 22.20 -2.01 -5.48
N LEU A 582 22.24 -0.71 -5.79
CA LEU A 582 21.10 0.20 -5.65
C LEU A 582 21.13 1.30 -6.70
N SER A 583 19.98 1.57 -7.31
CA SER A 583 19.74 2.72 -8.18
C SER A 583 18.69 3.64 -7.56
N THR A 584 19.01 4.92 -7.44
CA THR A 584 18.15 5.91 -6.80
C THR A 584 17.99 7.15 -7.68
N ALA A 585 16.73 7.56 -7.88
CA ALA A 585 16.37 8.83 -8.50
C ALA A 585 15.86 9.80 -7.44
N VAL A 586 16.37 11.03 -7.47
CA VAL A 586 15.85 12.17 -6.70
C VAL A 586 15.41 13.26 -7.66
N TRP A 587 14.17 13.71 -7.48
CA TRP A 587 13.60 14.87 -8.14
C TRP A 587 13.28 15.96 -7.12
N VAL A 588 13.51 17.22 -7.50
CA VAL A 588 13.11 18.40 -6.74
C VAL A 588 12.39 19.37 -7.67
N GLY A 589 11.25 19.90 -7.24
CA GLY A 589 10.45 20.85 -8.00
C GLY A 589 9.12 21.20 -7.33
N TYR A 590 8.34 22.08 -7.96
CA TYR A 590 7.02 22.47 -7.44
C TYR A 590 5.91 21.54 -7.98
N PRO A 591 5.17 20.84 -7.11
CA PRO A 591 4.08 19.94 -7.51
C PRO A 591 2.99 20.61 -8.37
N GLU A 592 2.74 21.89 -8.15
CA GLU A 592 1.66 22.65 -8.79
C GLU A 592 1.95 22.98 -10.26
N GLY A 593 3.22 22.88 -10.69
CA GLY A 593 3.61 23.07 -12.07
C GLY A 593 5.01 23.63 -12.23
N ARG A 594 5.29 24.18 -13.41
CA ARG A 594 6.57 24.78 -13.76
C ARG A 594 6.73 26.11 -13.01
N ARG A 595 7.69 26.18 -12.10
CA ARG A 595 8.10 27.38 -11.38
C ARG A 595 9.61 27.36 -11.21
N SER A 596 10.26 28.48 -11.52
CA SER A 596 11.71 28.59 -11.36
C SER A 596 12.14 28.40 -9.90
N MET A 597 13.21 27.64 -9.71
CA MET A 597 13.88 27.44 -8.42
C MET A 597 15.21 28.21 -8.33
N GLU A 598 15.29 29.35 -9.02
CA GLU A 598 16.39 30.31 -8.87
C GLU A 598 16.15 31.22 -7.66
N ASP A 599 17.26 31.66 -7.03
CA ASP A 599 17.27 32.64 -5.95
C ASP A 599 16.33 32.30 -4.76
N LEU A 600 16.18 31.01 -4.44
CA LEU A 600 15.33 30.57 -3.34
C LEU A 600 15.96 30.89 -1.97
N PRO A 601 15.20 31.51 -1.03
CA PRO A 601 15.72 31.84 0.29
C PRO A 601 16.29 30.62 1.03
N GLY A 602 17.58 30.68 1.37
CA GLY A 602 18.28 29.60 2.08
C GLY A 602 18.73 28.41 1.23
N LEU A 603 18.37 28.37 -0.06
CA LEU A 603 18.75 27.30 -1.00
C LEU A 603 19.55 27.81 -2.20
N GLY A 604 19.45 29.10 -2.55
CA GLY A 604 20.05 29.65 -3.76
C GLY A 604 19.38 29.09 -5.01
N THR A 605 20.18 28.77 -6.04
CA THR A 605 19.68 28.13 -7.26
C THR A 605 19.67 26.61 -7.11
N VAL A 606 18.51 26.00 -7.33
CA VAL A 606 18.34 24.55 -7.26
C VAL A 606 18.54 23.94 -8.65
N GLY A 607 19.68 23.29 -8.85
CA GLY A 607 20.05 22.54 -10.04
C GLY A 607 20.29 21.07 -9.71
N GLY A 608 20.57 20.25 -10.73
CA GLY A 608 20.78 18.81 -10.54
C GLY A 608 22.04 18.50 -9.71
N GLU A 609 23.03 19.39 -9.72
CA GLU A 609 24.26 19.30 -8.94
C GLU A 609 24.16 19.87 -7.52
N THR A 610 23.00 20.41 -7.11
CA THR A 610 22.78 20.95 -5.74
C THR A 610 21.80 20.08 -4.96
N VAL A 611 20.60 20.58 -4.63
CA VAL A 611 19.68 19.94 -3.67
C VAL A 611 19.34 18.47 -3.98
N PRO A 612 19.02 18.06 -5.23
CA PRO A 612 18.77 16.64 -5.53
C PRO A 612 20.00 15.75 -5.26
N LEU A 613 21.20 16.25 -5.57
CA LEU A 613 22.45 15.54 -5.33
C LEU A 613 22.78 15.47 -3.84
N ASP A 614 22.57 16.56 -3.08
CA ASP A 614 22.71 16.60 -1.63
C ASP A 614 21.82 15.53 -0.96
N ILE A 615 20.54 15.49 -1.35
CA ILE A 615 19.57 14.50 -0.86
C ILE A 615 20.02 13.09 -1.24
N TRP A 616 20.44 12.87 -2.49
CA TRP A 616 20.89 11.56 -2.96
C TRP A 616 22.12 11.08 -2.19
N ALA A 617 23.13 11.92 -1.99
CA ALA A 617 24.36 11.57 -1.29
C ALA A 617 24.08 11.21 0.18
N ALA A 618 23.32 12.06 0.88
CA ALA A 618 22.95 11.83 2.27
C ALA A 618 22.11 10.55 2.44
N TYR A 619 21.16 10.30 1.55
CA TYR A 619 20.35 9.09 1.53
C TYR A 619 21.18 7.85 1.23
N MET A 620 21.96 7.85 0.16
CA MET A 620 22.72 6.68 -0.30
C MET A 620 23.81 6.27 0.67
N ALA A 621 24.41 7.22 1.39
CA ALA A 621 25.36 6.92 2.47
C ALA A 621 24.71 6.06 3.58
N ARG A 622 23.42 6.31 3.88
CA ARG A 622 22.65 5.50 4.85
C ARG A 622 22.13 4.21 4.22
N ALA A 623 21.61 4.26 3.01
CA ALA A 623 21.02 3.10 2.33
C ALA A 623 22.05 2.00 2.05
N THR A 624 23.29 2.39 1.76
CA THR A 624 24.39 1.44 1.50
C THR A 624 25.20 1.10 2.76
N PHE A 625 24.87 1.67 3.92
CA PHE A 625 25.59 1.42 5.16
C PHE A 625 25.55 -0.06 5.54
N GLY A 626 26.71 -0.64 5.84
CA GLY A 626 26.84 -2.06 6.21
C GLY A 626 26.85 -3.05 5.04
N GLN A 627 26.58 -2.61 3.81
CA GLN A 627 26.76 -3.44 2.61
C GLN A 627 28.26 -3.48 2.22
N PRO A 628 28.79 -4.59 1.68
CA PRO A 628 30.15 -4.61 1.16
C PRO A 628 30.27 -3.66 -0.06
N PRO A 629 31.36 -2.88 -0.19
CA PRO A 629 31.63 -2.14 -1.43
C PRO A 629 31.87 -3.10 -2.59
N GLU A 630 31.22 -2.86 -3.73
CA GLU A 630 31.41 -3.64 -4.95
C GLU A 630 31.95 -2.74 -6.08
N PRO A 631 32.95 -3.20 -6.86
CA PRO A 631 33.43 -2.45 -8.01
C PRO A 631 32.47 -2.60 -9.19
N PHE A 632 32.42 -1.59 -10.06
CA PHE A 632 31.79 -1.75 -11.37
C PHE A 632 32.67 -2.60 -12.30
N PRO A 633 32.07 -3.37 -13.22
CA PRO A 633 32.82 -4.07 -14.28
C PRO A 633 33.60 -3.09 -15.16
N ALA A 634 34.81 -3.47 -15.57
CA ALA A 634 35.59 -2.70 -16.53
C ALA A 634 35.12 -2.99 -17.97
N PRO A 635 34.89 -1.97 -18.81
CA PRO A 635 34.49 -2.18 -20.19
C PRO A 635 35.66 -2.62 -21.08
N ASP A 636 35.36 -3.47 -22.07
CA ASP A 636 36.18 -3.72 -23.24
C ASP A 636 35.81 -2.75 -24.37
N MET A 637 36.68 -1.78 -24.61
CA MET A 637 36.44 -0.75 -25.63
C MET A 637 36.75 -1.20 -27.06
N SER A 638 37.30 -2.40 -27.27
CA SER A 638 37.76 -2.86 -28.59
C SER A 638 36.64 -3.07 -29.61
N GLY A 639 35.40 -3.26 -29.14
CA GLY A 639 34.21 -3.42 -29.97
C GLY A 639 33.52 -2.13 -30.39
N PHE A 640 33.99 -0.97 -29.92
CA PHE A 640 33.40 0.33 -30.27
C PHE A 640 34.30 1.13 -31.21
N GLU A 641 33.72 1.70 -32.25
CA GLU A 641 34.43 2.48 -33.27
C GLU A 641 34.01 3.95 -33.19
N ARG A 642 34.97 4.87 -33.40
CA ARG A 642 34.65 6.29 -33.49
C ARG A 642 33.84 6.55 -34.75
N LEU A 643 32.73 7.27 -34.61
CA LEU A 643 31.98 7.75 -35.76
C LEU A 643 32.73 8.93 -36.39
N THR A 644 32.84 8.94 -37.72
CA THR A 644 33.54 9.99 -38.50
C THR A 644 32.64 10.63 -39.57
N THR A 645 31.36 10.31 -39.52
CA THR A 645 30.33 10.76 -40.48
C THR A 645 29.19 11.46 -39.75
N GLY A 646 28.36 12.20 -40.49
CA GLY A 646 27.21 12.91 -39.91
C GLY A 646 27.66 14.21 -39.25
N HIS A 647 27.30 14.39 -37.98
CA HIS A 647 27.74 15.53 -37.17
C HIS A 647 29.08 15.29 -36.46
N ALA A 648 29.54 14.04 -36.36
CA ALA A 648 30.84 13.70 -35.81
C ALA A 648 32.00 14.25 -36.67
N VAL A 649 33.14 14.51 -36.03
CA VAL A 649 34.33 15.06 -36.69
C VAL A 649 35.53 14.13 -36.54
N ASP A 650 36.40 14.12 -37.55
CA ASP A 650 37.72 13.48 -37.48
C ASP A 650 38.68 14.29 -36.60
N ASP A 651 39.72 13.63 -36.08
CA ASP A 651 40.83 14.28 -35.37
C ASP A 651 41.44 15.40 -36.25
N PRO A 652 41.28 16.68 -35.88
CA PRO A 652 41.84 17.76 -36.68
C PRO A 652 43.37 17.74 -36.59
N PRO A 653 44.11 17.75 -37.71
CA PRO A 653 45.56 17.79 -37.66
C PRO A 653 46.03 19.12 -37.04
N GLY A 654 46.72 19.02 -35.89
CA GLY A 654 47.48 20.14 -35.32
C GLY A 654 46.79 20.96 -34.23
N ILE A 655 45.73 20.46 -33.58
CA ILE A 655 45.27 21.04 -32.31
C ILE A 655 46.14 20.47 -31.17
N PRO A 656 46.97 21.27 -30.49
CA PRO A 656 47.56 20.82 -29.24
C PRO A 656 46.43 20.58 -28.24
N ALA A 657 46.39 19.41 -27.60
CA ALA A 657 45.54 19.16 -26.45
C ALA A 657 45.73 20.30 -25.43
N ARG A 658 44.76 21.20 -25.34
CA ARG A 658 44.74 22.39 -24.48
C ARG A 658 43.27 22.77 -24.32
N PHE A 659 42.71 23.13 -23.17
CA PHE A 659 43.20 23.43 -21.82
C PHE A 659 42.12 22.83 -20.89
N ALA A 660 42.44 21.78 -20.14
CA ALA A 660 41.96 21.72 -18.77
C ALA A 660 43.11 22.32 -17.94
N PRO A 661 42.90 23.27 -17.02
CA PRO A 661 43.92 23.46 -16.00
C PRO A 661 44.14 22.09 -15.37
N ASP A 662 45.40 21.66 -15.27
CA ASP A 662 45.76 20.55 -14.40
C ASP A 662 44.97 20.73 -13.08
N PRO A 663 44.30 19.70 -12.53
CA PRO A 663 43.67 19.81 -11.21
C PRO A 663 44.61 20.43 -10.16
N LEU A 664 45.92 20.25 -10.32
CA LEU A 664 46.96 20.93 -9.54
C LEU A 664 47.07 22.44 -9.82
N GLU A 665 46.95 22.88 -11.07
CA GLU A 665 46.93 24.30 -11.47
C GLU A 665 45.62 25.00 -11.05
N LEU A 666 44.46 24.32 -11.14
CA LEU A 666 43.19 24.85 -10.64
C LEU A 666 43.23 25.00 -9.11
N ARG A 667 43.80 24.02 -8.42
CA ARG A 667 43.99 24.05 -6.96
C ARG A 667 45.00 25.14 -6.56
N GLN A 668 46.10 25.30 -7.28
CA GLN A 668 47.04 26.41 -7.07
C GLN A 668 46.45 27.78 -7.37
N TRP A 669 45.53 27.88 -8.33
CA TRP A 669 44.81 29.10 -8.63
C TRP A 669 43.79 29.43 -7.54
N ILE A 670 43.06 28.44 -7.03
CA ILE A 670 42.14 28.57 -5.89
C ILE A 670 42.91 28.93 -4.61
N ASP A 671 44.03 28.28 -4.34
CA ASP A 671 44.89 28.56 -3.17
C ASP A 671 45.44 30.00 -3.25
N ASN A 672 45.88 30.46 -4.43
CA ASN A 672 46.25 31.86 -4.65
C ASN A 672 45.07 32.82 -4.49
N LEU A 673 43.85 32.43 -4.87
CA LEU A 673 42.68 33.27 -4.71
C LEU A 673 42.34 33.42 -3.21
N ILE A 674 42.45 32.34 -2.44
CA ILE A 674 42.22 32.29 -0.99
C ILE A 674 43.27 33.10 -0.22
N GLU A 675 44.55 32.98 -0.58
CA GLU A 675 45.63 33.75 0.05
C GLU A 675 45.53 35.27 -0.19
N ASN A 676 44.85 35.70 -1.26
CA ASN A 676 44.71 37.11 -1.63
C ASN A 676 43.33 37.71 -1.29
N LEU A 677 42.47 36.98 -0.57
CA LEU A 677 41.24 37.57 -0.03
C LEU A 677 41.59 38.61 1.05
N PRO A 678 41.05 39.84 0.99
CA PRO A 678 41.31 40.84 2.00
C PRO A 678 40.70 40.40 3.34
N VAL A 679 41.56 40.23 4.34
CA VAL A 679 41.16 40.06 5.74
C VAL A 679 40.43 41.33 6.17
N GLU A 680 39.24 41.19 6.75
CA GLU A 680 38.40 42.29 7.23
C GLU A 680 39.20 43.33 8.04
N PRO A 681 38.92 44.64 7.89
CA PRO A 681 39.50 45.64 8.77
C PRO A 681 38.89 45.50 10.18
N PRO A 682 39.65 45.80 11.25
CA PRO A 682 39.14 45.69 12.61
C PRO A 682 38.01 46.69 12.86
N ALA A 683 37.02 46.24 13.65
CA ALA A 683 35.91 47.07 14.13
C ALA A 683 36.41 48.36 14.81
N PRO A 684 35.77 49.52 14.57
CA PRO A 684 36.16 50.76 15.21
C PRO A 684 35.82 50.71 16.71
N SER A 685 36.83 50.98 17.53
CA SER A 685 36.67 51.28 18.95
C SER A 685 36.02 52.66 19.13
N GLY A 686 34.79 52.70 19.64
CA GLY A 686 34.07 53.91 20.00
C GLY A 686 32.68 53.61 20.55
#